data_AF-A0A7C2CMN5-F1
#
_entry.id   AF-A0A7C2CMN5-F1
#
_cell.length_a   1.000
_cell.length_b   1.000
_cell.length_c   1.000
_cell.angle_alpha   90.00
_cell.angle_beta   90.00
_cell.angle_gamma   90.00
#
_symmetry.space_group_name_H-M   'P 1'
#
loop_
_entity.id
_entity.type
_entity.pdbx_description
1 polymer ?
#
loop_
_entity_poly.entity_id
_entity_poly.type
_entity_poly.pdbx_seq_one_letter_code
_entity_poly.pdbx_strand_id
1 'polypeptide(L)'
;MSSWLRSVILVLTGALSLGLFFSFWRDAKHFTIINHIPDLSWPTLFLFFFLALAIIIFLWLSFSFLTWLLNRNNFSAVIRNNSISLLPFILFSLAPLTLKHFLTGQDLIKRLSLYLLLVIIFFFWIAVLLFKETTPESALKEKLTIFFRSLSPRQKSALLFIAALIIFSLGGFILQLRGANFSGDEPHYLIIAHSLLVDHDFDLANNYEQRDYQQYLGPGIIIEPHTVPGARAGSRLSFHSPGVSFLILPFYWLGRLLGGSAVVFWPRFGLSLWGALFCWQIFLFFKEKGWEEKLALKLWAICALTSPIFFYSFHLYPEIVVACLSLVIFRWLNKTTGLKPHELVLSGLFLSLFLWFHSIKYVFIIFPIFIFAFLKILKTSGRLKNLIFYLTPFLAGATGYFAFQKILYGSFNPTSVSWQGAMGSQESLAFLKFVLFSIPFRFRWETLAGYFLDQRDGLLLYAPIYFFAFVGLLTMLRQKKKQAWLIIFLTWPYFLFSAFLTQRSGYAPQARPLVASFWGFSIFLGYFLATNRKKYLSFLANGAFIYSLIITILLLLSPLNLYQETTAGTTDRSGGLFLLLSHLHFSLPEILPSFLKIEGSFWWPNYIWLGLFFLCLALSQLRFDLNFRFNFGFKVFLILAGLGFLLFWFAYYPRLVLTHPVKKRWPEDQIVTFYSLSRVAQLKMPGTFLLPQANRPYHFWFQSSTRLEGIEIAMSSPSGKIPVELLAFDYSFFQGTIDSSGRKIELSEPPFYRLGKNYLYWLTINLGPEEERMIRARPFEFFFSLK
;
A
#
# COMPACT_ATOMS: atom_id res chain seq x y z
N MET A 1 18.04 -38.59 25.82
CA MET A 1 19.13 -37.90 25.11
C MET A 1 19.68 -36.79 26.01
N SER A 2 20.99 -36.71 26.26
CA SER A 2 21.54 -35.60 27.04
C SER A 2 21.28 -34.28 26.33
N SER A 3 21.08 -33.19 27.08
CA SER A 3 20.78 -31.86 26.52
C SER A 3 21.89 -31.34 25.59
N TRP A 4 23.14 -31.76 25.83
CA TRP A 4 24.29 -31.49 24.96
C TRP A 4 24.24 -32.26 23.64
N LEU A 5 23.88 -33.55 23.66
CA LEU A 5 23.75 -34.34 22.44
C LEU A 5 22.71 -33.72 21.50
N ARG A 6 21.61 -33.18 22.04
CA ARG A 6 20.63 -32.42 21.26
C ARG A 6 21.24 -31.19 20.59
N SER A 7 21.99 -30.38 21.32
CA SER A 7 22.59 -29.17 20.78
C SER A 7 23.61 -29.49 19.68
N VAL A 8 24.44 -30.52 19.86
CA VAL A 8 25.39 -30.99 18.85
C VAL A 8 24.67 -31.45 17.59
N ILE A 9 23.61 -32.26 17.72
CA ILE A 9 22.82 -32.72 16.57
C ILE A 9 22.22 -31.53 15.82
N LEU A 10 21.64 -30.54 16.50
CA LEU A 10 21.04 -29.36 15.85
C LEU A 10 22.07 -28.49 15.13
N VAL A 11 23.27 -28.34 15.68
CA VAL A 11 24.36 -27.62 15.04
C VAL A 11 24.84 -28.34 13.78
N LEU A 12 25.09 -29.66 13.88
CA LEU A 12 25.58 -30.44 12.74
C LEU A 12 24.53 -30.56 11.62
N THR A 13 23.26 -30.82 11.96
CA THR A 13 22.18 -30.90 10.96
C THR A 13 21.90 -29.53 10.33
N GLY A 14 21.86 -28.47 11.13
CA GLY A 14 21.74 -27.11 10.61
C GLY A 14 22.89 -26.73 9.67
N ALA A 15 24.13 -27.10 10.02
CA ALA A 15 25.32 -26.81 9.22
C ALA A 15 25.33 -27.59 7.92
N LEU A 16 24.93 -28.87 7.95
CA LEU A 16 24.76 -29.69 6.75
C LEU A 16 23.69 -29.09 5.82
N SER A 17 22.51 -28.75 6.35
CA SER A 17 21.41 -28.17 5.58
C SER A 17 21.81 -26.81 4.96
N LEU A 18 22.45 -25.93 5.73
CA LEU A 18 22.89 -24.61 5.24
C LEU A 18 24.06 -24.74 4.24
N GLY A 19 24.98 -25.68 4.45
CA GLY A 19 26.07 -25.94 3.51
C GLY A 19 25.55 -26.43 2.15
N LEU A 20 24.59 -27.37 2.16
CA LEU A 20 23.88 -27.81 0.96
C LEU A 20 23.17 -26.63 0.27
N PHE A 21 22.52 -25.76 1.04
CA PHE A 21 21.87 -24.57 0.50
C PHE A 21 22.85 -23.59 -0.17
N PHE A 22 24.03 -23.35 0.41
CA PHE A 22 25.03 -22.47 -0.22
C PHE A 22 25.60 -23.04 -1.51
N SER A 23 25.87 -24.35 -1.55
CA SER A 23 26.26 -25.03 -2.79
C SER A 23 25.19 -24.85 -3.86
N PHE A 24 23.94 -25.14 -3.50
CA PHE A 24 22.80 -25.00 -4.40
C PHE A 24 22.57 -23.56 -4.88
N TRP A 25 22.71 -22.57 -3.99
CA TRP A 25 22.53 -21.16 -4.31
C TRP A 25 23.65 -20.61 -5.21
N ARG A 26 24.89 -21.11 -5.06
CA ARG A 26 25.99 -20.82 -5.99
C ARG A 26 25.62 -21.30 -7.39
N ASP A 27 25.20 -22.56 -7.52
CA ASP A 27 24.93 -23.20 -8.80
C ASP A 27 23.74 -22.58 -9.53
N ALA A 28 22.75 -22.07 -8.79
CA ALA A 28 21.58 -21.37 -9.33
C ALA A 28 21.90 -20.20 -10.27
N LYS A 29 23.13 -19.63 -10.21
CA LYS A 29 23.60 -18.58 -11.12
C LYS A 29 23.88 -19.06 -12.54
N HIS A 30 24.15 -20.35 -12.70
CA HIS A 30 24.52 -20.97 -13.97
C HIS A 30 23.41 -21.86 -14.55
N PHE A 31 22.33 -22.06 -13.79
CA PHE A 31 21.19 -22.85 -14.25
C PHE A 31 20.41 -22.16 -15.36
N THR A 32 20.00 -22.97 -16.33
CA THR A 32 19.04 -22.64 -17.37
C THR A 32 17.89 -23.65 -17.35
N ILE A 33 16.79 -23.32 -18.04
CA ILE A 33 15.64 -24.22 -18.15
C ILE A 33 16.01 -25.60 -18.72
N ILE A 34 17.07 -25.66 -19.54
CA ILE A 34 17.58 -26.91 -20.14
C ILE A 34 18.60 -27.61 -19.24
N ASN A 35 19.43 -26.86 -18.51
CA ASN A 35 20.45 -27.43 -17.63
C ASN A 35 20.42 -26.81 -16.23
N HIS A 36 19.87 -27.54 -15.26
CA HIS A 36 19.73 -27.08 -13.87
C HIS A 36 20.02 -28.21 -12.86
N ILE A 37 20.97 -29.08 -13.20
CA ILE A 37 21.44 -30.14 -12.29
C ILE A 37 22.49 -29.54 -11.34
N PRO A 38 22.31 -29.62 -10.01
CA PRO A 38 23.27 -29.09 -9.05
C PRO A 38 24.58 -29.88 -9.05
N ASP A 39 25.70 -29.17 -8.90
CA ASP A 39 27.02 -29.79 -8.72
C ASP A 39 27.20 -30.13 -7.24
N LEU A 40 27.19 -31.43 -6.94
CA LEU A 40 27.35 -31.98 -5.58
C LEU A 40 28.76 -32.53 -5.36
N SER A 41 29.78 -31.88 -5.93
CA SER A 41 31.19 -32.24 -5.71
C SER A 41 31.57 -32.19 -4.22
N TRP A 42 32.21 -33.26 -3.73
CA TRP A 42 32.63 -33.36 -2.33
C TRP A 42 33.47 -32.16 -1.83
N PRO A 43 34.46 -31.64 -2.59
CA PRO A 43 35.23 -30.47 -2.14
C PRO A 43 34.37 -29.24 -1.87
N THR A 44 33.39 -28.98 -2.75
CA THR A 44 32.44 -27.88 -2.60
C THR A 44 31.56 -28.07 -1.37
N LEU A 45 31.02 -29.28 -1.18
CA LEU A 45 30.16 -29.60 -0.04
C LEU A 45 30.92 -29.49 1.29
N PHE A 46 32.17 -29.95 1.37
CA PHE A 46 33.01 -29.78 2.55
C PHE A 46 33.28 -28.30 2.85
N LEU A 47 33.69 -27.52 1.84
CA LEU A 47 33.95 -26.08 2.01
C LEU A 47 32.73 -25.35 2.58
N PHE A 48 31.55 -25.55 1.97
CA PHE A 48 30.32 -24.88 2.42
C PHE A 48 29.80 -25.44 3.73
N PHE A 49 30.02 -26.72 4.05
CA PHE A 49 29.70 -27.29 5.36
C PHE A 49 30.51 -26.60 6.47
N PHE A 50 31.83 -26.46 6.33
CA PHE A 50 32.66 -25.80 7.34
C PHE A 50 32.33 -24.31 7.48
N LEU A 51 32.04 -23.63 6.37
CA LEU A 51 31.54 -22.24 6.39
C LEU A 51 30.21 -22.13 7.14
N ALA A 52 29.25 -22.99 6.82
CA ALA A 52 27.94 -23.04 7.46
C ALA A 52 28.03 -23.37 8.96
N LEU A 53 28.94 -24.28 9.33
CA LEU A 53 29.22 -24.65 10.71
C LEU A 53 29.74 -23.44 11.49
N ALA A 54 30.72 -22.69 10.94
CA ALA A 54 31.23 -21.48 11.55
C ALA A 54 30.14 -20.42 11.76
N ILE A 55 29.29 -20.20 10.74
CA ILE A 55 28.17 -19.24 10.81
C ILE A 55 27.16 -19.65 11.89
N ILE A 56 26.74 -20.92 11.92
CA ILE A 56 25.75 -21.41 12.89
C ILE A 56 26.29 -21.36 14.31
N ILE A 57 27.53 -21.78 14.54
CA ILE A 57 28.18 -21.68 15.84
C ILE A 57 28.27 -20.22 16.26
N PHE A 58 28.69 -19.32 15.37
CA PHE A 58 28.78 -17.89 15.66
C PHE A 58 27.41 -17.30 16.03
N LEU A 59 26.36 -17.55 15.26
CA LEU A 59 25.00 -17.06 15.54
C LEU A 59 24.45 -17.61 16.86
N TRP A 60 24.61 -18.92 17.09
CA TRP A 60 24.14 -19.58 18.30
C TRP A 60 24.87 -19.08 19.56
N LEU A 61 26.21 -19.00 19.51
CA LEU A 61 27.01 -18.51 20.63
C LEU A 61 26.81 -17.02 20.87
N SER A 62 26.74 -16.20 19.82
CA SER A 62 26.48 -14.76 19.96
C SER A 62 25.13 -14.49 20.61
N PHE A 63 24.08 -15.19 20.17
CA PHE A 63 22.75 -15.06 20.79
C PHE A 63 22.72 -15.59 22.24
N SER A 64 23.42 -16.69 22.50
CA SER A 64 23.56 -17.25 23.85
C SER A 64 24.34 -16.34 24.79
N PHE A 65 25.41 -15.71 24.30
CA PHE A 65 26.19 -14.71 25.02
C PHE A 65 25.36 -13.47 25.32
N LEU A 66 24.59 -12.96 24.35
CA LEU A 66 23.69 -11.82 24.57
C LEU A 66 22.61 -12.14 25.61
N THR A 67 21.99 -13.31 25.53
CA THR A 67 21.00 -13.79 26.50
C THR A 67 21.62 -13.90 27.90
N TRP A 68 22.83 -14.46 27.99
CA TRP A 68 23.57 -14.59 29.24
C TRP A 68 23.95 -13.23 29.85
N LEU A 69 24.46 -12.30 29.04
CA LEU A 69 24.83 -10.96 29.45
C LEU A 69 23.65 -10.21 30.08
N LEU A 70 22.46 -10.40 29.52
CA LEU A 70 21.23 -9.74 29.96
C LEU A 70 20.56 -10.44 31.16
N ASN A 71 20.67 -11.77 31.27
CA ASN A 71 19.94 -12.54 32.29
C ASN A 71 20.81 -12.98 33.47
N ARG A 72 22.14 -12.94 33.35
CA ARG A 72 23.13 -13.45 34.33
C ARG A 72 22.87 -14.87 34.85
N ASN A 73 22.19 -15.70 34.05
CA ASN A 73 21.95 -17.12 34.33
C ASN A 73 23.21 -17.97 34.08
N ASN A 74 23.19 -19.26 34.43
CA ASN A 74 24.28 -20.19 34.09
C ASN A 74 24.46 -20.28 32.56
N PHE A 75 25.62 -19.87 32.06
CA PHE A 75 25.94 -19.83 30.63
C PHE A 75 25.77 -21.21 29.95
N SER A 76 26.17 -22.28 30.62
CA SER A 76 26.03 -23.65 30.11
C SER A 76 24.56 -24.04 29.91
N ALA A 77 23.67 -23.60 30.80
CA ALA A 77 22.23 -23.83 30.64
C ALA A 77 21.64 -22.99 29.50
N VAL A 78 22.08 -21.74 29.34
CA VAL A 78 21.64 -20.84 28.27
C VAL A 78 22.01 -21.39 26.89
N ILE A 79 23.27 -21.82 26.71
CA ILE A 79 23.74 -22.43 25.45
C ILE A 79 22.85 -23.61 25.05
N ARG A 80 22.60 -24.55 25.98
CA ARG A 80 21.82 -25.77 25.71
C ARG A 80 20.36 -25.51 25.37
N ASN A 81 19.75 -24.49 25.97
CA ASN A 81 18.37 -24.12 25.68
C ASN A 81 18.27 -23.34 24.37
N ASN A 82 19.23 -22.46 24.11
CA ASN A 82 19.25 -21.64 22.91
C ASN A 82 19.53 -22.43 21.63
N SER A 83 20.03 -23.67 21.70
CA SER A 83 20.19 -24.49 20.50
C SER A 83 18.86 -24.75 19.78
N ILE A 84 17.71 -24.64 20.47
CA ILE A 84 16.37 -24.76 19.87
C ILE A 84 16.13 -23.69 18.79
N SER A 85 16.77 -22.51 18.88
CA SER A 85 16.63 -21.48 17.85
C SER A 85 17.17 -21.92 16.49
N LEU A 86 18.01 -22.97 16.43
CA LEU A 86 18.59 -23.50 15.20
C LEU A 86 17.64 -24.38 14.37
N LEU A 87 16.47 -24.77 14.91
CA LEU A 87 15.49 -25.61 14.19
C LEU A 87 15.13 -25.09 12.78
N PRO A 88 14.95 -23.79 12.52
CA PRO A 88 14.67 -23.25 11.19
C PRO A 88 15.74 -23.60 10.15
N PHE A 89 17.01 -23.74 10.53
CA PHE A 89 18.10 -24.05 9.60
C PHE A 89 17.98 -25.45 9.00
N ILE A 90 17.31 -26.38 9.68
CA ILE A 90 17.08 -27.73 9.15
C ILE A 90 16.30 -27.65 7.84
N LEU A 91 15.35 -26.70 7.72
CA LEU A 91 14.50 -26.56 6.53
C LEU A 91 15.30 -26.25 5.26
N PHE A 92 16.53 -25.71 5.35
CA PHE A 92 17.39 -25.54 4.17
C PHE A 92 17.60 -26.84 3.37
N SER A 93 17.50 -28.01 4.01
CA SER A 93 17.57 -29.30 3.30
C SER A 93 16.45 -29.48 2.26
N LEU A 94 15.37 -28.73 2.37
CA LEU A 94 14.24 -28.78 1.46
C LEU A 94 14.34 -27.76 0.32
N ALA A 95 15.33 -26.86 0.34
CA ALA A 95 15.53 -25.87 -0.71
C ALA A 95 15.70 -26.47 -2.12
N PRO A 96 16.38 -27.61 -2.33
CA PRO A 96 16.48 -28.23 -3.66
C PRO A 96 15.12 -28.58 -4.31
N LEU A 97 14.06 -28.74 -3.52
CA LEU A 97 12.71 -28.98 -4.05
C LEU A 97 12.17 -27.83 -4.92
N THR A 98 12.76 -26.64 -4.83
CA THR A 98 12.42 -25.50 -5.70
C THR A 98 12.72 -25.78 -7.18
N LEU A 99 13.65 -26.70 -7.49
CA LEU A 99 13.98 -27.11 -8.86
C LEU A 99 12.80 -27.76 -9.59
N LYS A 100 11.92 -28.46 -8.87
CA LYS A 100 10.69 -29.02 -9.45
C LYS A 100 9.83 -27.95 -10.13
N HIS A 101 9.96 -26.71 -9.66
CA HIS A 101 9.28 -25.56 -10.21
C HIS A 101 10.29 -24.51 -10.68
N PHE A 102 11.33 -24.92 -11.39
CA PHE A 102 12.29 -24.01 -12.03
C PHE A 102 11.64 -23.29 -13.22
N LEU A 103 11.85 -21.97 -13.32
CA LEU A 103 11.53 -21.18 -14.53
C LEU A 103 12.80 -20.61 -15.13
N THR A 104 13.54 -19.85 -14.32
CA THR A 104 14.85 -19.30 -14.68
C THR A 104 15.79 -19.25 -13.50
N GLY A 105 17.09 -19.17 -13.76
CA GLY A 105 18.11 -18.98 -12.73
C GLY A 105 17.87 -17.70 -11.91
N GLN A 106 17.46 -16.61 -12.55
CA GLN A 106 17.15 -15.36 -11.86
C GLN A 106 15.93 -15.46 -10.92
N ASP A 107 14.86 -16.14 -11.33
CA ASP A 107 13.71 -16.40 -10.45
C ASP A 107 14.12 -17.28 -9.27
N LEU A 108 14.88 -18.36 -9.52
CA LEU A 108 15.36 -19.25 -8.48
C LEU A 108 16.21 -18.50 -7.45
N ILE A 109 17.17 -17.67 -7.86
CA ILE A 109 18.01 -16.87 -6.96
C ILE A 109 17.17 -15.97 -6.06
N LYS A 110 16.15 -15.29 -6.62
CA LYS A 110 15.25 -14.43 -5.84
C LYS A 110 14.49 -15.25 -4.80
N ARG A 111 14.01 -16.44 -5.17
CA ARG A 111 13.31 -17.35 -4.25
C ARG A 111 14.21 -17.92 -3.17
N LEU A 112 15.45 -18.31 -3.49
CA LEU A 112 16.43 -18.76 -2.51
C LEU A 112 16.84 -17.63 -1.56
N SER A 113 16.98 -16.40 -2.06
CA SER A 113 17.24 -15.24 -1.21
C SER A 113 16.11 -14.99 -0.20
N LEU A 114 14.85 -15.15 -0.62
CA LEU A 114 13.69 -15.09 0.27
C LEU A 114 13.66 -16.26 1.25
N TYR A 115 14.04 -17.46 0.80
CA TYR A 115 14.17 -18.65 1.64
C TYR A 115 15.13 -18.37 2.81
N LEU A 116 16.35 -17.90 2.49
CA LEU A 116 17.37 -17.54 3.47
C LEU A 116 16.86 -16.48 4.45
N LEU A 117 16.26 -15.41 3.92
CA LEU A 117 15.71 -14.33 4.73
C LEU A 117 14.64 -14.83 5.72
N LEU A 118 13.70 -15.66 5.26
CA LEU A 118 12.66 -16.23 6.09
C LEU A 118 13.23 -17.12 7.20
N VAL A 119 14.19 -18.00 6.87
CA VAL A 119 14.84 -18.85 7.88
C VAL A 119 15.56 -18.01 8.94
N ILE A 120 16.28 -16.95 8.54
CA ILE A 120 16.97 -16.05 9.48
C ILE A 120 15.96 -15.31 10.38
N ILE A 121 14.87 -14.76 9.82
CA ILE A 121 13.83 -14.08 10.59
C ILE A 121 13.24 -15.04 11.64
N PHE A 122 12.96 -16.28 11.27
CA PHE A 122 12.35 -17.26 12.16
C PHE A 122 13.35 -17.82 13.19
N PHE A 123 14.65 -17.90 12.87
CA PHE A 123 15.71 -18.13 13.85
C PHE A 123 15.65 -17.07 14.95
N PHE A 124 15.62 -15.78 14.57
CA PHE A 124 15.53 -14.69 15.53
C PHE A 124 14.18 -14.67 16.27
N TRP A 125 13.08 -15.10 15.63
CA TRP A 125 11.78 -15.19 16.30
C TRP A 125 11.79 -16.25 17.41
N ILE A 126 12.30 -17.45 17.15
CA ILE A 126 12.46 -18.49 18.18
C ILE A 126 13.44 -18.02 19.24
N ALA A 127 14.53 -17.35 18.85
CA ALA A 127 15.50 -16.77 19.78
C ALA A 127 14.82 -15.76 20.74
N VAL A 128 14.02 -14.83 20.23
CA VAL A 128 13.25 -13.88 21.06
C VAL A 128 12.21 -14.59 21.93
N LEU A 129 11.57 -15.65 21.44
CA LEU A 129 10.63 -16.45 22.23
C LEU A 129 11.36 -17.12 23.42
N LEU A 130 12.51 -17.74 23.18
CA LEU A 130 13.37 -18.35 24.22
C LEU A 130 13.86 -17.30 25.22
N PHE A 131 14.24 -16.11 24.74
CA PHE A 131 14.60 -14.99 25.60
C PHE A 131 13.43 -14.59 26.52
N LYS A 132 12.21 -14.47 26.00
CA LYS A 132 11.03 -14.12 26.80
C LYS A 132 10.64 -15.17 27.85
N GLU A 133 10.86 -16.45 27.57
CA GLU A 133 10.56 -17.54 28.52
C GLU A 133 11.60 -17.63 29.65
N THR A 134 12.85 -17.25 29.37
CA THR A 134 13.96 -17.31 30.35
C THR A 134 14.19 -16.01 31.11
N THR A 135 13.52 -14.92 30.72
CA THR A 135 13.66 -13.60 31.33
C THR A 135 12.31 -13.13 31.88
N PRO A 136 12.16 -12.86 33.19
CA PRO A 136 11.02 -12.10 33.72
C PRO A 136 10.89 -10.77 32.98
N GLU A 137 9.67 -10.21 32.84
CA GLU A 137 9.38 -9.01 32.02
C GLU A 137 10.53 -7.96 32.06
N SER A 138 11.23 -7.86 30.93
CA SER A 138 12.57 -7.27 30.77
C SER A 138 12.86 -5.97 31.54
N ALA A 139 14.05 -5.88 32.13
CA ALA A 139 14.63 -4.65 32.67
C ALA A 139 14.66 -3.49 31.64
N LEU A 140 14.70 -3.76 30.33
CA LEU A 140 14.63 -2.73 29.29
C LEU A 140 13.21 -2.13 29.15
N LYS A 141 12.17 -2.99 29.13
CA LYS A 141 10.78 -2.54 29.14
C LYS A 141 10.49 -1.76 30.42
N GLU A 142 11.04 -2.21 31.55
CA GLU A 142 10.94 -1.50 32.82
C GLU A 142 11.65 -0.15 32.76
N LYS A 143 12.91 -0.08 32.31
CA LYS A 143 13.67 1.17 32.10
C LYS A 143 12.97 2.15 31.17
N LEU A 144 12.47 1.69 30.02
CA LEU A 144 11.71 2.54 29.08
C LEU A 144 10.39 3.00 29.67
N THR A 145 9.72 2.15 30.45
CA THR A 145 8.49 2.52 31.14
C THR A 145 8.76 3.53 32.25
N ILE A 146 9.83 3.35 33.02
CA ILE A 146 10.29 4.29 34.06
C ILE A 146 10.67 5.63 33.42
N PHE A 147 11.50 5.62 32.38
CA PHE A 147 11.89 6.81 31.63
C PHE A 147 10.65 7.54 31.10
N PHE A 148 9.75 6.85 30.39
CA PHE A 148 8.56 7.50 29.87
C PHE A 148 7.66 8.03 30.98
N ARG A 149 7.49 7.29 32.09
CA ARG A 149 6.73 7.75 33.25
C ARG A 149 7.36 8.96 33.95
N SER A 150 8.68 9.09 33.95
CA SER A 150 9.39 10.24 34.52
C SER A 150 9.21 11.52 33.71
N LEU A 151 8.83 11.43 32.43
CA LEU A 151 8.58 12.61 31.60
C LEU A 151 7.31 13.34 32.07
N SER A 152 7.41 14.66 32.15
CA SER A 152 6.25 15.53 32.35
C SER A 152 5.24 15.38 31.19
N PRO A 153 3.95 15.71 31.39
CA PRO A 153 2.94 15.65 30.33
C PRO A 153 3.31 16.45 29.06
N ARG A 154 4.03 17.58 29.23
CA ARG A 154 4.53 18.39 28.12
C ARG A 154 5.64 17.68 27.34
N GLN A 155 6.62 17.09 28.04
CA GLN A 155 7.69 16.32 27.41
C GLN A 155 7.15 15.09 26.67
N LYS A 156 6.20 14.35 27.26
CA LYS A 156 5.51 13.24 26.58
C LYS A 156 4.82 13.70 25.30
N SER A 157 4.11 14.82 25.37
CA SER A 157 3.41 15.39 24.22
C SER A 157 4.37 15.78 23.10
N ALA A 158 5.48 16.47 23.43
CA ALA A 158 6.51 16.83 22.48
C ALA A 158 7.18 15.59 21.86
N LEU A 159 7.51 14.60 22.69
CA LEU A 159 8.12 13.35 22.24
C LEU A 159 7.22 12.60 21.25
N LEU A 160 5.92 12.46 21.57
CA LEU A 160 4.97 11.76 20.68
C LEU A 160 4.72 12.52 19.38
N PHE A 161 4.68 13.85 19.43
CA PHE A 161 4.58 14.67 18.23
C PHE A 161 5.83 14.54 17.35
N ILE A 162 7.03 14.72 17.92
CA ILE A 162 8.31 14.60 17.21
C ILE A 162 8.50 13.18 16.66
N ALA A 163 8.19 12.15 17.44
CA ALA A 163 8.28 10.77 16.99
C ALA A 163 7.37 10.50 15.79
N ALA A 164 6.11 10.98 15.82
CA ALA A 164 5.19 10.84 14.68
C ALA A 164 5.71 11.62 13.46
N LEU A 165 6.22 12.84 13.66
CA LEU A 165 6.79 13.64 12.59
C LEU A 165 7.98 12.95 11.92
N ILE A 166 8.89 12.37 12.71
CA ILE A 166 10.03 11.58 12.21
C ILE A 166 9.52 10.36 11.44
N ILE A 167 8.57 9.61 11.99
CA ILE A 167 7.98 8.43 11.34
C ILE A 167 7.42 8.79 9.95
N PHE A 168 6.61 9.85 9.84
CA PHE A 168 6.00 10.25 8.57
C PHE A 168 7.00 10.85 7.60
N SER A 169 7.96 11.65 8.08
CA SER A 169 9.00 12.24 7.25
C SER A 169 9.94 11.16 6.68
N LEU A 170 10.29 10.16 7.49
CA LEU A 170 11.03 8.98 7.03
C LEU A 170 10.20 8.17 6.02
N GLY A 171 8.89 8.01 6.23
CA GLY A 171 7.99 7.37 5.28
C GLY A 171 8.00 8.07 3.91
N GLY A 172 7.84 9.40 3.89
CA GLY A 172 7.91 10.21 2.68
C GLY A 172 9.28 10.15 1.99
N PHE A 173 10.37 10.17 2.78
CA PHE A 173 11.73 10.06 2.26
C PHE A 173 12.02 8.68 1.64
N ILE A 174 11.61 7.58 2.29
CA ILE A 174 11.75 6.22 1.74
C ILE A 174 10.99 6.10 0.41
N LEU A 175 9.78 6.65 0.33
CA LEU A 175 8.96 6.63 -0.88
C LEU A 175 9.68 7.36 -2.03
N GLN A 176 10.28 8.52 -1.74
CA GLN A 176 11.09 9.27 -2.70
C GLN A 176 12.34 8.48 -3.16
N LEU A 177 13.08 7.85 -2.24
CA LEU A 177 14.24 7.02 -2.57
C LEU A 177 13.88 5.81 -3.45
N ARG A 178 12.64 5.33 -3.34
CA ARG A 178 12.10 4.23 -4.17
C ARG A 178 11.56 4.71 -5.53
N GLY A 179 11.76 5.98 -5.88
CA GLY A 179 11.40 6.55 -7.18
C GLY A 179 9.90 6.86 -7.34
N ALA A 180 9.13 6.85 -6.26
CA ALA A 180 7.74 7.27 -6.31
C ALA A 180 7.63 8.80 -6.14
N ASN A 181 7.34 9.48 -7.25
CA ASN A 181 7.11 10.92 -7.26
C ASN A 181 5.64 11.25 -6.94
N PHE A 182 5.29 12.54 -6.95
CA PHE A 182 3.91 12.99 -6.81
C PHE A 182 3.03 12.40 -7.91
N SER A 183 1.78 12.06 -7.57
CA SER A 183 0.85 11.45 -8.54
C SER A 183 -0.60 11.85 -8.27
N GLY A 184 -1.51 11.49 -9.18
CA GLY A 184 -2.91 11.90 -9.09
C GLY A 184 -3.05 13.41 -8.98
N ASP A 185 -3.75 13.92 -7.96
CA ASP A 185 -3.97 15.35 -7.77
C ASP A 185 -2.74 16.12 -7.23
N GLU A 186 -1.74 15.44 -6.65
CA GLU A 186 -0.62 16.08 -5.94
C GLU A 186 0.19 17.08 -6.79
N PRO A 187 0.58 16.76 -8.04
CA PRO A 187 1.32 17.68 -8.90
C PRO A 187 0.54 18.97 -9.17
N HIS A 188 -0.78 18.89 -9.22
CA HIS A 188 -1.64 20.04 -9.50
C HIS A 188 -1.80 20.95 -8.28
N TYR A 189 -1.64 20.46 -7.05
CA TYR A 189 -1.51 21.37 -5.90
C TYR A 189 -0.17 22.10 -5.90
N LEU A 190 0.91 21.45 -6.37
CA LEU A 190 2.23 22.05 -6.47
C LEU A 190 2.34 23.08 -7.59
N ILE A 191 1.66 22.88 -8.73
CA ILE A 191 1.66 23.87 -9.81
C ILE A 191 0.95 25.17 -9.38
N ILE A 192 -0.15 25.08 -8.60
CA ILE A 192 -0.78 26.25 -7.99
C ILE A 192 0.18 26.93 -7.01
N ALA A 193 0.88 26.16 -6.16
CA ALA A 193 1.87 26.73 -5.25
C ALA A 193 3.06 27.38 -5.99
N HIS A 194 3.42 26.85 -7.15
CA HIS A 194 4.44 27.43 -8.02
C HIS A 194 4.00 28.77 -8.60
N SER A 195 2.84 28.82 -9.25
CA SER A 195 2.25 30.05 -9.79
C SER A 195 2.12 31.13 -8.71
N LEU A 196 1.60 30.80 -7.53
CA LEU A 196 1.52 31.75 -6.40
C LEU A 196 2.88 32.30 -5.97
N LEU A 197 3.92 31.47 -5.99
CA LEU A 197 5.25 31.85 -5.53
C LEU A 197 6.03 32.66 -6.58
N VAL A 198 5.89 32.32 -7.86
CA VAL A 198 6.70 32.85 -8.97
C VAL A 198 5.97 33.92 -9.74
N ASP A 199 4.71 33.64 -10.09
CA ASP A 199 3.90 34.47 -10.98
C ASP A 199 2.95 35.39 -10.20
N HIS A 200 2.76 35.11 -8.89
CA HIS A 200 1.89 35.85 -7.98
C HIS A 200 0.42 35.90 -8.41
N ASP A 201 -0.04 34.87 -9.12
CA ASP A 201 -1.43 34.73 -9.55
C ASP A 201 -1.96 33.29 -9.41
N PHE A 202 -3.11 33.00 -10.03
CA PHE A 202 -3.73 31.68 -10.07
C PHE A 202 -3.88 31.14 -11.51
N ASP A 203 -3.35 31.86 -12.50
CA ASP A 203 -3.45 31.49 -13.90
C ASP A 203 -2.34 30.48 -14.20
N LEU A 204 -2.72 29.27 -14.57
CA LEU A 204 -1.79 28.15 -14.76
C LEU A 204 -1.41 27.97 -16.23
N ALA A 205 -1.89 28.82 -17.14
CA ALA A 205 -1.69 28.66 -18.57
C ALA A 205 -0.21 28.58 -18.94
N ASN A 206 0.60 29.54 -18.47
CA ASN A 206 2.05 29.57 -18.66
C ASN A 206 2.72 28.37 -17.99
N ASN A 207 2.32 27.98 -16.78
CA ASN A 207 3.02 26.92 -16.05
C ASN A 207 2.90 25.54 -16.73
N TYR A 208 1.73 25.23 -17.31
CA TYR A 208 1.57 24.00 -18.08
C TYR A 208 2.31 24.04 -19.43
N GLU A 209 2.35 25.21 -20.07
CA GLU A 209 3.09 25.42 -21.33
C GLU A 209 4.60 25.27 -21.12
N GLN A 210 5.14 25.90 -20.07
CA GLN A 210 6.55 25.86 -19.67
C GLN A 210 6.94 24.54 -18.99
N ARG A 211 5.95 23.72 -18.62
CA ARG A 211 6.10 22.42 -17.94
C ARG A 211 6.82 22.54 -16.59
N ASP A 212 6.48 23.55 -15.80
CA ASP A 212 7.10 23.80 -14.48
C ASP A 212 6.99 22.60 -13.54
N TYR A 213 6.00 21.72 -13.75
CA TYR A 213 5.85 20.49 -12.98
C TYR A 213 7.01 19.49 -13.14
N GLN A 214 7.82 19.59 -14.20
CA GLN A 214 8.97 18.69 -14.39
C GLN A 214 10.05 18.86 -13.32
N GLN A 215 10.10 19.99 -12.62
CA GLN A 215 11.04 20.21 -11.52
C GLN A 215 10.83 19.25 -10.33
N TYR A 216 9.63 18.69 -10.17
CA TYR A 216 9.29 17.76 -9.08
C TYR A 216 8.71 16.42 -9.56
N LEU A 217 8.44 16.27 -10.86
CA LEU A 217 8.09 14.98 -11.47
C LEU A 217 9.29 14.31 -12.16
N GLY A 218 10.24 15.09 -12.65
CA GLY A 218 11.36 14.61 -13.46
C GLY A 218 11.21 14.99 -14.94
N PRO A 219 12.32 14.98 -15.70
CA PRO A 219 12.33 15.39 -17.09
C PRO A 219 11.54 14.42 -17.99
N GLY A 220 10.89 14.97 -19.01
CA GLY A 220 10.17 14.18 -20.04
C GLY A 220 8.78 13.69 -19.64
N ILE A 221 8.35 13.89 -18.39
CA ILE A 221 6.97 13.62 -17.96
C ILE A 221 6.06 14.72 -18.51
N ILE A 222 4.91 14.32 -19.03
CA ILE A 222 3.85 15.22 -19.50
C ILE A 222 2.56 14.81 -18.78
N ILE A 223 1.91 15.79 -18.16
CA ILE A 223 0.63 15.59 -17.45
C ILE A 223 -0.46 16.42 -18.13
N GLU A 224 -1.69 15.93 -18.10
CA GLU A 224 -2.85 16.67 -18.60
C GLU A 224 -3.18 17.85 -17.67
N PRO A 225 -3.44 19.06 -18.21
CA PRO A 225 -3.79 20.20 -17.38
C PRO A 225 -5.11 20.02 -16.63
N HIS A 226 -5.06 20.10 -15.30
CA HIS A 226 -6.25 20.10 -14.45
C HIS A 226 -6.81 21.52 -14.30
N THR A 227 -7.30 22.09 -15.40
CA THR A 227 -7.74 23.49 -15.48
C THR A 227 -9.13 23.66 -16.09
N VAL A 228 -9.82 24.73 -15.71
CA VAL A 228 -11.06 25.24 -16.29
C VAL A 228 -10.87 26.72 -16.70
N PRO A 229 -11.67 27.25 -17.63
CA PRO A 229 -11.63 28.66 -17.97
C PRO A 229 -11.93 29.56 -16.76
N GLY A 230 -11.14 30.62 -16.58
CA GLY A 230 -11.40 31.66 -15.59
C GLY A 230 -12.31 32.78 -16.10
N ALA A 231 -12.60 33.75 -15.23
CA ALA A 231 -13.41 34.94 -15.55
C ALA A 231 -12.69 35.87 -16.54
N ARG A 232 -11.36 35.93 -16.50
CA ARG A 232 -10.55 36.68 -17.47
C ARG A 232 -10.41 35.85 -18.75
N ALA A 233 -10.67 36.46 -19.90
CA ALA A 233 -10.49 35.81 -21.20
C ALA A 233 -9.07 35.24 -21.35
N GLY A 234 -8.96 33.99 -21.79
CA GLY A 234 -7.68 33.29 -21.96
C GLY A 234 -7.09 32.68 -20.69
N SER A 235 -7.59 33.01 -19.49
CA SER A 235 -7.06 32.46 -18.24
C SER A 235 -7.45 31.00 -18.00
N ARG A 236 -6.54 30.22 -17.42
CA ARG A 236 -6.72 28.81 -17.07
C ARG A 236 -6.52 28.61 -15.58
N LEU A 237 -7.62 28.48 -14.85
CA LEU A 237 -7.60 28.27 -13.40
C LEU A 237 -7.68 26.80 -13.06
N SER A 238 -7.14 26.38 -11.92
CA SER A 238 -7.30 24.99 -11.50
C SER A 238 -8.75 24.68 -11.15
N PHE A 239 -9.22 23.46 -11.48
CA PHE A 239 -10.46 22.99 -10.87
C PHE A 239 -10.30 22.45 -9.44
N HIS A 240 -9.08 22.45 -8.91
CA HIS A 240 -8.79 22.13 -7.52
C HIS A 240 -8.81 23.38 -6.65
N SER A 241 -9.38 23.28 -5.45
CA SER A 241 -9.35 24.39 -4.50
C SER A 241 -7.92 24.61 -3.96
N PRO A 242 -7.49 25.87 -3.73
CA PRO A 242 -6.08 26.20 -3.46
C PRO A 242 -5.64 25.96 -2.00
N GLY A 243 -6.51 25.48 -1.12
CA GLY A 243 -6.22 25.35 0.31
C GLY A 243 -5.01 24.46 0.62
N VAL A 244 -4.81 23.36 -0.13
CA VAL A 244 -3.62 22.51 0.00
C VAL A 244 -2.38 23.29 -0.45
N SER A 245 -2.46 23.98 -1.58
CA SER A 245 -1.37 24.77 -2.16
C SER A 245 -0.90 25.87 -1.19
N PHE A 246 -1.81 26.59 -0.56
CA PHE A 246 -1.47 27.57 0.49
C PHE A 246 -0.78 26.92 1.69
N LEU A 247 -1.26 25.76 2.12
CA LEU A 247 -0.70 25.04 3.26
C LEU A 247 0.73 24.58 2.99
N ILE A 248 1.04 24.17 1.77
CA ILE A 248 2.38 23.69 1.39
C ILE A 248 3.30 24.80 0.89
N LEU A 249 2.79 25.97 0.53
CA LEU A 249 3.54 27.09 -0.06
C LEU A 249 4.86 27.41 0.65
N PRO A 250 4.92 27.60 2.00
CA PRO A 250 6.19 27.91 2.66
C PRO A 250 7.22 26.76 2.55
N PHE A 251 6.74 25.51 2.51
CA PHE A 251 7.61 24.34 2.35
C PHE A 251 8.05 24.15 0.91
N TYR A 252 7.18 24.46 -0.05
CA TYR A 252 7.52 24.47 -1.46
C TYR A 252 8.58 25.53 -1.76
N TRP A 253 8.44 26.73 -1.20
CA TRP A 253 9.46 27.79 -1.27
C TRP A 253 10.82 27.30 -0.74
N LEU A 254 10.85 26.72 0.46
CA LEU A 254 12.07 26.16 1.03
C LEU A 254 12.66 25.03 0.16
N GLY A 255 11.81 24.19 -0.41
CA GLY A 255 12.20 23.15 -1.36
C GLY A 255 12.85 23.72 -2.62
N ARG A 256 12.30 24.79 -3.20
CA ARG A 256 12.89 25.48 -4.36
C ARG A 256 14.21 26.16 -4.01
N LEU A 257 14.29 26.82 -2.86
CA LEU A 257 15.50 27.49 -2.39
C LEU A 257 16.69 26.51 -2.29
N LEU A 258 16.43 25.29 -1.83
CA LEU A 258 17.46 24.26 -1.64
C LEU A 258 17.72 23.41 -2.89
N GLY A 259 16.78 23.39 -3.84
CA GLY A 259 16.91 22.68 -5.12
C GLY A 259 16.91 21.16 -5.03
N GLY A 260 16.98 20.51 -6.20
CA GLY A 260 17.07 19.05 -6.32
C GLY A 260 15.93 18.30 -5.62
N SER A 261 16.29 17.26 -4.84
CA SER A 261 15.32 16.43 -4.10
C SER A 261 14.53 17.17 -3.03
N ALA A 262 14.98 18.36 -2.61
CA ALA A 262 14.34 19.17 -1.57
C ALA A 262 12.95 19.69 -2.02
N VAL A 263 12.76 19.92 -3.32
CA VAL A 263 11.46 20.36 -3.90
C VAL A 263 10.36 19.32 -3.67
N VAL A 264 10.72 18.05 -3.52
CA VAL A 264 9.79 16.96 -3.21
C VAL A 264 9.68 16.74 -1.69
N PHE A 265 10.81 16.73 -0.99
CA PHE A 265 10.85 16.40 0.44
C PHE A 265 10.08 17.42 1.30
N TRP A 266 10.29 18.73 1.11
CA TRP A 266 9.73 19.74 2.00
C TRP A 266 8.20 19.84 1.94
N PRO A 267 7.53 19.83 0.77
CA PRO A 267 6.07 19.74 0.73
C PRO A 267 5.51 18.53 1.48
N ARG A 268 6.15 17.35 1.36
CA ARG A 268 5.76 16.13 2.10
C ARG A 268 6.00 16.29 3.61
N PHE A 269 7.08 16.96 4.01
CA PHE A 269 7.35 17.31 5.40
C PHE A 269 6.26 18.24 5.95
N GLY A 270 5.81 19.22 5.17
CA GLY A 270 4.71 20.12 5.53
C GLY A 270 3.42 19.36 5.88
N LEU A 271 3.07 18.34 5.10
CA LEU A 271 1.94 17.45 5.42
C LEU A 271 2.22 16.54 6.62
N SER A 272 3.48 16.12 6.82
CA SER A 272 3.89 15.26 7.94
C SER A 272 3.64 15.93 9.30
N LEU A 273 3.73 17.26 9.35
CA LEU A 273 3.33 18.03 10.53
C LEU A 273 1.86 17.83 10.87
N TRP A 274 0.97 17.85 9.88
CA TRP A 274 -0.47 17.65 10.08
C TRP A 274 -0.81 16.21 10.48
N GLY A 275 -0.14 15.22 9.90
CA GLY A 275 -0.23 13.83 10.35
C GLY A 275 0.21 13.65 11.81
N ALA A 276 1.33 14.28 12.19
CA ALA A 276 1.85 14.25 13.56
C ALA A 276 0.90 14.96 14.53
N LEU A 277 0.36 16.12 14.14
CA LEU A 277 -0.68 16.82 14.89
C LEU A 277 -1.91 15.93 15.06
N PHE A 278 -2.42 15.29 14.01
CA PHE A 278 -3.56 14.38 14.09
C PHE A 278 -3.35 13.26 15.13
N CYS A 279 -2.22 12.54 15.05
CA CYS A 279 -1.92 11.47 16.00
C CYS A 279 -1.77 12.00 17.43
N TRP A 280 -1.17 13.18 17.59
CA TRP A 280 -1.08 13.86 18.88
C TRP A 280 -2.47 14.25 19.42
N GLN A 281 -3.39 14.74 18.58
CA GLN A 281 -4.77 15.04 18.97
C GLN A 281 -5.53 13.79 19.40
N ILE A 282 -5.31 12.63 18.76
CA ILE A 282 -5.87 11.34 19.20
C ILE A 282 -5.36 11.01 20.60
N PHE A 283 -4.05 11.09 20.84
CA PHE A 283 -3.48 10.83 22.16
C PHE A 283 -4.11 11.73 23.24
N LEU A 284 -4.17 13.05 22.98
CA LEU A 284 -4.74 14.00 23.93
C LEU A 284 -6.24 13.77 24.16
N PHE A 285 -7.02 13.46 23.13
CA PHE A 285 -8.44 13.18 23.26
C PHE A 285 -8.70 12.04 24.27
N PHE A 286 -7.97 10.92 24.16
CA PHE A 286 -8.14 9.80 25.09
C PHE A 286 -7.65 10.12 26.50
N LYS A 287 -6.57 10.89 26.64
CA LYS A 287 -6.09 11.36 27.94
C LYS A 287 -7.10 12.29 28.63
N GLU A 288 -7.67 13.24 27.89
CA GLU A 288 -8.69 14.18 28.42
C GLU A 288 -9.99 13.47 28.82
N LYS A 289 -10.33 12.36 28.15
CA LYS A 289 -11.48 11.53 28.53
C LYS A 289 -11.20 10.60 29.71
N GLY A 290 -10.01 10.67 30.32
CA GLY A 290 -9.64 9.90 31.51
C GLY A 290 -9.24 8.45 31.23
N TRP A 291 -8.91 8.11 29.98
CA TRP A 291 -8.49 6.74 29.63
C TRP A 291 -7.03 6.51 30.00
N GLU A 292 -6.69 5.23 30.21
CA GLU A 292 -5.33 4.81 30.55
C GLU A 292 -4.30 5.31 29.52
N GLU A 293 -3.14 5.77 29.99
CA GLU A 293 -2.07 6.26 29.11
C GLU A 293 -1.61 5.20 28.12
N LYS A 294 -1.52 3.94 28.56
CA LYS A 294 -1.16 2.80 27.71
C LYS A 294 -2.10 2.63 26.52
N LEU A 295 -3.40 2.89 26.71
CA LEU A 295 -4.36 2.83 25.62
C LEU A 295 -4.15 3.98 24.64
N ALA A 296 -4.01 5.21 25.15
CA ALA A 296 -3.77 6.38 24.32
C ALA A 296 -2.51 6.20 23.45
N LEU A 297 -1.43 5.64 24.03
CA LEU A 297 -0.21 5.29 23.30
C LEU A 297 -0.42 4.21 22.24
N LYS A 298 -1.22 3.17 22.54
CA LYS A 298 -1.55 2.13 21.55
C LYS A 298 -2.29 2.73 20.35
N LEU A 299 -3.27 3.59 20.58
CA LEU A 299 -4.02 4.23 19.50
C LEU A 299 -3.17 5.20 18.70
N TRP A 300 -2.33 5.98 19.37
CA TRP A 300 -1.31 6.80 18.70
C TRP A 300 -0.44 5.94 17.79
N ALA A 301 0.08 4.80 18.26
CA ALA A 301 0.92 3.91 17.48
C ALA A 301 0.16 3.25 16.31
N ILE A 302 -1.09 2.82 16.52
CA ILE A 302 -1.92 2.24 15.46
C ILE A 302 -2.14 3.27 14.34
N CYS A 303 -2.57 4.49 14.68
CA CYS A 303 -2.75 5.56 13.71
C CYS A 303 -1.43 5.95 13.02
N ALA A 304 -0.34 6.06 13.78
CA ALA A 304 0.94 6.53 13.24
C ALA A 304 1.67 5.48 12.38
N LEU A 305 1.34 4.19 12.46
CA LEU A 305 2.12 3.14 11.80
C LEU A 305 1.32 2.33 10.78
N THR A 306 0.02 2.57 10.63
CA THR A 306 -0.84 1.78 9.73
C THR A 306 -1.54 2.64 8.68
N SER A 307 -1.87 2.02 7.54
CA SER A 307 -2.74 2.62 6.53
C SER A 307 -4.14 2.92 7.12
N PRO A 308 -4.82 4.02 6.74
CA PRO A 308 -4.40 5.00 5.74
C PRO A 308 -3.61 6.17 6.32
N ILE A 309 -3.73 6.44 7.63
CA ILE A 309 -3.18 7.65 8.27
C ILE A 309 -1.68 7.79 8.01
N PHE A 310 -0.92 6.70 8.06
CA PHE A 310 0.51 6.74 7.76
C PHE A 310 0.80 7.33 6.37
N PHE A 311 0.16 6.83 5.30
CA PHE A 311 0.43 7.32 3.94
C PHE A 311 -0.13 8.73 3.70
N TYR A 312 -1.34 9.02 4.20
CA TYR A 312 -1.94 10.34 4.04
C TYR A 312 -1.24 11.43 4.86
N SER A 313 -0.34 11.07 5.77
CA SER A 313 0.47 12.04 6.51
C SER A 313 1.57 12.68 5.66
N PHE A 314 1.92 12.16 4.48
CA PHE A 314 2.97 12.75 3.63
C PHE A 314 2.62 12.77 2.14
N HIS A 315 1.35 12.54 1.80
CA HIS A 315 0.79 12.83 0.48
C HIS A 315 0.06 14.17 0.51
N LEU A 316 0.13 14.93 -0.58
CA LEU A 316 -0.40 16.28 -0.69
C LEU A 316 -1.92 16.27 -0.88
N TYR A 317 -2.62 15.82 0.16
CA TYR A 317 -4.07 15.63 0.17
C TYR A 317 -4.70 16.36 1.37
N PRO A 318 -5.84 17.04 1.18
CA PRO A 318 -6.49 17.79 2.26
C PRO A 318 -7.05 16.91 3.38
N GLU A 319 -7.28 15.62 3.12
CA GLU A 319 -8.03 14.74 4.01
C GLU A 319 -7.43 14.64 5.42
N ILE A 320 -6.09 14.54 5.57
CA ILE A 320 -5.47 14.44 6.90
C ILE A 320 -5.62 15.74 7.71
N VAL A 321 -5.59 16.89 7.02
CA VAL A 321 -5.76 18.22 7.62
C VAL A 321 -7.19 18.37 8.10
N VAL A 322 -8.16 18.04 7.25
CA VAL A 322 -9.59 18.05 7.60
C VAL A 322 -9.88 17.10 8.76
N ALA A 323 -9.28 15.90 8.78
CA ALA A 323 -9.43 14.96 9.89
C ALA A 323 -8.88 15.53 11.21
N CYS A 324 -7.70 16.16 11.17
CA CYS A 324 -7.06 16.80 12.32
C CYS A 324 -7.92 17.94 12.87
N LEU A 325 -8.29 18.89 12.02
CA LEU A 325 -9.08 20.05 12.41
C LEU A 325 -10.47 19.65 12.93
N SER A 326 -11.13 18.67 12.28
CA SER A 326 -12.41 18.13 12.74
C SER A 326 -12.31 17.52 14.15
N LEU A 327 -11.25 16.75 14.42
CA LEU A 327 -11.00 16.18 15.74
C LEU A 327 -10.70 17.26 16.78
N VAL A 328 -9.93 18.30 16.42
CA VAL A 328 -9.64 19.44 17.31
C VAL A 328 -10.93 20.15 17.72
N ILE A 329 -11.77 20.51 16.74
CA ILE A 329 -13.07 21.16 16.98
C ILE A 329 -13.93 20.27 17.89
N PHE A 330 -14.07 18.98 17.56
CA PHE A 330 -14.84 18.05 18.37
C PHE A 330 -14.30 17.93 19.80
N ARG A 331 -12.99 17.80 19.97
CA ARG A 331 -12.34 17.69 21.28
C ARG A 331 -12.61 18.93 22.12
N TRP A 332 -12.38 20.13 21.60
CA TRP A 332 -12.61 21.40 22.31
C TRP A 332 -14.06 21.58 22.73
N LEU A 333 -15.01 21.36 21.82
CA LEU A 333 -16.44 21.49 22.10
C LEU A 333 -16.98 20.40 23.03
N ASN A 334 -16.29 19.27 23.13
CA ASN A 334 -16.68 18.14 23.95
C ASN A 334 -15.89 18.05 25.28
N LYS A 335 -15.25 19.13 25.72
CA LYS A 335 -14.65 19.24 27.06
C LYS A 335 -15.70 19.37 28.15
N THR A 336 -15.31 18.97 29.36
CA THR A 336 -16.11 19.16 30.59
C THR A 336 -15.92 20.55 31.19
N THR A 337 -14.72 21.12 31.03
CA THR A 337 -14.44 22.53 31.32
C THR A 337 -15.14 23.40 30.27
N GLY A 338 -15.73 24.54 30.68
CA GLY A 338 -16.44 25.44 29.77
C GLY A 338 -15.63 25.88 28.55
N LEU A 339 -16.33 26.40 27.53
CA LEU A 339 -15.73 26.78 26.23
C LEU A 339 -14.93 28.07 26.36
N LYS A 340 -13.68 28.08 25.88
CA LYS A 340 -12.85 29.29 25.87
C LYS A 340 -13.09 30.12 24.59
N PRO A 341 -13.01 31.46 24.64
CA PRO A 341 -13.19 32.32 23.46
C PRO A 341 -12.32 31.94 22.26
N HIS A 342 -11.03 31.68 22.46
CA HIS A 342 -10.13 31.30 21.36
C HIS A 342 -10.49 29.95 20.74
N GLU A 343 -11.03 28.99 21.52
CA GLU A 343 -11.47 27.70 20.98
C GLU A 343 -12.67 27.89 20.05
N LEU A 344 -13.57 28.83 20.38
CA LEU A 344 -14.72 29.17 19.53
C LEU A 344 -14.29 29.88 18.25
N VAL A 345 -13.42 30.89 18.36
CA VAL A 345 -12.88 31.62 17.21
C VAL A 345 -12.15 30.68 16.26
N LEU A 346 -11.22 29.87 16.80
CA LEU A 346 -10.49 28.89 16.00
C LEU A 346 -11.39 27.80 15.44
N SER A 347 -12.45 27.38 16.16
CA SER A 347 -13.39 26.40 15.61
C SER A 347 -14.16 26.94 14.40
N GLY A 348 -14.61 28.20 14.46
CA GLY A 348 -15.27 28.85 13.33
C GLY A 348 -14.33 29.03 12.14
N LEU A 349 -13.08 29.46 12.39
CA LEU A 349 -12.03 29.58 11.37
C LEU A 349 -11.68 28.23 10.74
N PHE A 350 -11.40 27.20 11.55
CA PHE A 350 -11.02 25.88 11.05
C PHE A 350 -12.12 25.25 10.21
N LEU A 351 -13.39 25.47 10.58
CA LEU A 351 -14.51 24.94 9.83
C LEU A 351 -14.68 25.65 8.48
N SER A 352 -14.42 26.96 8.40
CA SER A 352 -14.48 27.69 7.12
C SER A 352 -13.32 27.33 6.19
N LEU A 353 -12.15 26.95 6.71
CA LEU A 353 -11.03 26.43 5.90
C LEU A 353 -11.40 25.19 5.08
N PHE A 354 -12.42 24.42 5.46
CA PHE A 354 -12.81 23.22 4.72
C PHE A 354 -13.34 23.56 3.32
N LEU A 355 -13.94 24.74 3.15
CA LEU A 355 -14.36 25.26 1.84
C LEU A 355 -13.16 25.51 0.92
N TRP A 356 -12.05 25.98 1.48
CA TRP A 356 -10.80 26.24 0.76
C TRP A 356 -10.07 24.96 0.37
N PHE A 357 -10.27 23.85 1.09
CA PHE A 357 -9.70 22.55 0.74
C PHE A 357 -10.49 21.82 -0.34
N HIS A 358 -11.81 21.99 -0.36
CA HIS A 358 -12.67 21.52 -1.45
C HIS A 358 -14.06 22.18 -1.38
N SER A 359 -14.49 22.77 -2.49
CA SER A 359 -15.78 23.45 -2.67
C SER A 359 -17.02 22.70 -2.18
N ILE A 360 -17.17 21.42 -2.56
CA ILE A 360 -18.40 20.63 -2.33
C ILE A 360 -18.16 19.46 -1.37
N LYS A 361 -17.04 18.75 -1.53
CA LYS A 361 -16.80 17.45 -0.89
C LYS A 361 -16.89 17.52 0.65
N TYR A 362 -16.35 18.58 1.25
CA TYR A 362 -16.29 18.72 2.71
C TYR A 362 -17.52 19.37 3.33
N VAL A 363 -18.51 19.80 2.54
CA VAL A 363 -19.79 20.32 3.04
C VAL A 363 -20.50 19.30 3.95
N PHE A 364 -20.35 18.01 3.65
CA PHE A 364 -20.87 16.89 4.44
C PHE A 364 -20.13 16.65 5.76
N ILE A 365 -19.01 17.33 6.00
CA ILE A 365 -18.34 17.41 7.31
C ILE A 365 -18.69 18.76 7.97
N ILE A 366 -18.71 19.84 7.19
CA ILE A 366 -19.02 21.20 7.65
C ILE A 366 -20.37 21.23 8.34
N PHE A 367 -21.45 20.78 7.69
CA PHE A 367 -22.80 20.91 8.26
C PHE A 367 -22.98 20.15 9.58
N PRO A 368 -22.62 18.85 9.70
CA PRO A 368 -22.76 18.15 10.98
C PRO A 368 -21.96 18.79 12.11
N ILE A 369 -20.71 19.20 11.86
CA ILE A 369 -19.87 19.86 12.86
C ILE A 369 -20.44 21.24 13.21
N PHE A 370 -20.92 22.00 12.22
CA PHE A 370 -21.53 23.31 12.42
C PHE A 370 -22.75 23.21 13.32
N ILE A 371 -23.68 22.30 13.01
CA ILE A 371 -24.90 22.06 13.79
C ILE A 371 -24.52 21.63 15.21
N PHE A 372 -23.58 20.70 15.37
CA PHE A 372 -23.12 20.28 16.68
C PHE A 372 -22.52 21.43 17.50
N ALA A 373 -21.63 22.22 16.91
CA ALA A 373 -21.02 23.38 17.55
C ALA A 373 -22.07 24.41 17.96
N PHE A 374 -22.95 24.78 17.03
CA PHE A 374 -24.04 25.73 17.26
C PHE A 374 -24.93 25.29 18.42
N LEU A 375 -25.43 24.04 18.39
CA LEU A 375 -26.29 23.49 19.45
C LEU A 375 -25.55 23.38 20.79
N LYS A 376 -24.24 23.12 20.78
CA LYS A 376 -23.43 23.06 22.01
C LYS A 376 -23.27 24.46 22.62
N ILE A 377 -23.01 25.47 21.79
CA ILE A 377 -22.84 26.87 22.21
C ILE A 377 -24.15 27.43 22.76
N LEU A 378 -25.29 27.11 22.16
CA LEU A 378 -26.62 27.54 22.65
C LEU A 378 -26.93 27.11 24.09
N LYS A 379 -26.25 26.05 24.58
CA LYS A 379 -26.39 25.53 25.95
C LYS A 379 -25.41 26.15 26.94
N THR A 380 -24.61 27.14 26.53
CA THR A 380 -23.63 27.82 27.39
C THR A 380 -24.18 29.13 27.97
N SER A 381 -23.71 29.52 29.16
CA SER A 381 -23.88 30.88 29.66
C SER A 381 -23.16 31.88 28.74
N GLY A 382 -23.80 33.00 28.39
CA GLY A 382 -23.24 33.96 27.44
C GLY A 382 -23.35 33.52 25.97
N ARG A 383 -24.35 32.69 25.63
CA ARG A 383 -24.59 32.14 24.28
C ARG A 383 -24.41 33.13 23.14
N LEU A 384 -24.88 34.37 23.25
CA LEU A 384 -24.76 35.36 22.18
C LEU A 384 -23.30 35.73 21.89
N LYS A 385 -22.52 36.03 22.93
CA LYS A 385 -21.08 36.31 22.81
C LYS A 385 -20.33 35.13 22.21
N ASN A 386 -20.62 33.91 22.68
CA ASN A 386 -19.98 32.70 22.18
C ASN A 386 -20.37 32.39 20.73
N LEU A 387 -21.62 32.66 20.34
CA LEU A 387 -22.06 32.55 18.94
C LEU A 387 -21.34 33.56 18.06
N ILE A 388 -21.17 34.81 18.50
CA ILE A 388 -20.40 35.82 17.74
C ILE A 388 -18.97 35.34 17.52
N PHE A 389 -18.30 34.88 18.57
CA PHE A 389 -16.93 34.35 18.46
C PHE A 389 -16.80 33.18 17.50
N TYR A 390 -17.81 32.33 17.39
CA TYR A 390 -17.82 31.20 16.46
C TYR A 390 -18.22 31.60 15.03
N LEU A 391 -19.29 32.39 14.89
CA LEU A 391 -19.89 32.72 13.58
C LEU A 391 -19.07 33.75 12.82
N THR A 392 -18.50 34.77 13.48
CA THR A 392 -17.73 35.81 12.79
C THR A 392 -16.58 35.25 11.94
N PRO A 393 -15.65 34.43 12.47
CA PRO A 393 -14.58 33.86 11.65
C PRO A 393 -15.07 32.82 10.64
N PHE A 394 -16.15 32.09 10.95
CA PHE A 394 -16.75 31.15 10.00
C PHE A 394 -17.31 31.88 8.78
N LEU A 395 -18.15 32.89 9.00
CA LEU A 395 -18.77 33.71 7.96
C LEU A 395 -17.71 34.49 7.19
N ALA A 396 -16.73 35.09 7.86
CA ALA A 396 -15.63 35.78 7.18
C ALA A 396 -14.86 34.87 6.23
N GLY A 397 -14.51 33.65 6.66
CA GLY A 397 -13.80 32.68 5.81
C GLY A 397 -14.66 32.16 4.66
N ALA A 398 -15.96 31.94 4.88
CA ALA A 398 -16.89 31.52 3.84
C ALA A 398 -17.13 32.63 2.80
N THR A 399 -17.38 33.86 3.26
CA THR A 399 -17.51 35.04 2.39
C THR A 399 -16.23 35.27 1.59
N GLY A 400 -15.05 35.14 2.21
CA GLY A 400 -13.77 35.21 1.51
C GLY A 400 -13.63 34.18 0.40
N TYR A 401 -14.05 32.92 0.65
CA TYR A 401 -14.03 31.87 -0.37
C TYR A 401 -14.98 32.18 -1.53
N PHE A 402 -16.21 32.61 -1.26
CA PHE A 402 -17.17 32.95 -2.31
C PHE A 402 -16.76 34.21 -3.09
N ALA A 403 -16.11 35.18 -2.45
CA ALA A 403 -15.51 36.33 -3.11
C ALA A 403 -14.37 35.89 -4.05
N PHE A 404 -13.44 35.06 -3.56
CA PHE A 404 -12.39 34.43 -4.37
C PHE A 404 -12.97 33.73 -5.61
N GLN A 405 -14.02 32.93 -5.39
CA GLN A 405 -14.67 32.19 -6.46
C GLN A 405 -15.32 33.12 -7.50
N LYS A 406 -16.03 34.15 -7.04
CA LYS A 406 -16.68 35.11 -7.94
C LYS A 406 -15.66 35.92 -8.74
N ILE A 407 -14.58 36.37 -8.10
CA ILE A 407 -13.55 37.20 -8.74
C ILE A 407 -12.80 36.40 -9.80
N LEU A 408 -12.38 35.18 -9.49
CA LEU A 408 -11.53 34.41 -10.40
C LEU A 408 -12.33 33.55 -11.40
N TYR A 409 -13.43 32.91 -10.97
CA TYR A 409 -14.21 32.00 -11.81
C TYR A 409 -15.50 32.62 -12.34
N GLY A 410 -15.82 33.87 -11.96
CA GLY A 410 -16.96 34.63 -12.49
C GLY A 410 -18.32 34.21 -11.91
N SER A 411 -18.39 33.19 -11.06
CA SER A 411 -19.63 32.62 -10.55
C SER A 411 -19.57 32.25 -9.07
N PHE A 412 -20.71 32.34 -8.39
CA PHE A 412 -20.89 31.85 -7.01
C PHE A 412 -21.31 30.37 -6.94
N ASN A 413 -21.52 29.70 -8.07
CA ASN A 413 -21.92 28.29 -8.09
C ASN A 413 -20.78 27.43 -7.51
N PRO A 414 -20.96 26.67 -6.42
CA PRO A 414 -19.89 25.84 -5.83
C PRO A 414 -19.19 24.89 -6.81
N THR A 415 -19.81 24.55 -7.94
CA THR A 415 -19.22 23.71 -8.99
C THR A 415 -18.18 24.45 -9.85
N SER A 416 -18.09 25.77 -9.77
CA SER A 416 -17.09 26.58 -10.50
C SER A 416 -15.66 26.10 -10.27
N VAL A 417 -15.38 25.60 -9.05
CA VAL A 417 -14.12 24.94 -8.70
C VAL A 417 -14.35 23.43 -8.68
N SER A 418 -14.59 22.88 -9.87
CA SER A 418 -14.72 21.44 -10.15
C SER A 418 -14.41 21.18 -11.62
N TRP A 419 -14.20 19.92 -12.02
CA TRP A 419 -13.94 19.57 -13.43
C TRP A 419 -14.99 20.18 -14.36
N GLN A 420 -16.25 20.28 -13.90
CA GLN A 420 -17.38 20.69 -14.74
C GLN A 420 -17.41 22.20 -14.95
N GLY A 421 -16.66 22.95 -14.15
CA GLY A 421 -16.73 24.40 -14.13
C GLY A 421 -18.09 24.92 -13.65
N ALA A 422 -18.35 26.19 -13.95
CA ALA A 422 -19.58 26.86 -13.55
C ALA A 422 -20.76 26.32 -14.36
N MET A 423 -21.61 25.49 -13.73
CA MET A 423 -22.83 25.01 -14.36
C MET A 423 -23.95 26.03 -14.26
N GLY A 424 -24.80 26.10 -15.28
CA GLY A 424 -26.06 26.83 -15.24
C GLY A 424 -27.06 26.21 -14.25
N SER A 425 -28.16 26.91 -13.97
CA SER A 425 -29.20 26.41 -13.06
C SER A 425 -29.88 25.14 -13.58
N GLN A 426 -30.18 25.09 -14.89
CA GLN A 426 -30.77 23.92 -15.54
C GLN A 426 -29.83 22.70 -15.54
N GLU A 427 -28.56 22.91 -15.88
CA GLU A 427 -27.53 21.87 -15.85
C GLU A 427 -27.33 21.33 -14.43
N SER A 428 -27.28 22.21 -13.44
CA SER A 428 -27.18 21.82 -12.03
C SER A 428 -28.38 20.96 -11.61
N LEU A 429 -29.59 21.32 -12.03
CA LEU A 429 -30.79 20.53 -11.76
C LEU A 429 -30.75 19.16 -12.47
N ALA A 430 -30.29 19.12 -13.73
CA ALA A 430 -30.13 17.89 -14.49
C ALA A 430 -29.09 16.96 -13.84
N PHE A 431 -27.95 17.50 -13.42
CA PHE A 431 -26.91 16.78 -12.68
C PHE A 431 -27.46 16.22 -11.36
N LEU A 432 -28.20 17.01 -10.59
CA LEU A 432 -28.85 16.54 -9.36
C LEU A 432 -29.87 15.43 -9.64
N LYS A 433 -30.71 15.56 -10.67
CA LYS A 433 -31.65 14.50 -11.08
C LYS A 433 -30.90 13.22 -11.46
N PHE A 434 -29.82 13.33 -12.23
CA PHE A 434 -28.98 12.20 -12.60
C PHE A 434 -28.39 11.50 -11.36
N VAL A 435 -27.77 12.27 -10.46
CA VAL A 435 -27.16 11.75 -9.23
C VAL A 435 -28.20 11.08 -8.31
N LEU A 436 -29.41 11.61 -8.23
CA LEU A 436 -30.47 11.07 -7.35
C LEU A 436 -31.16 9.84 -7.94
N PHE A 437 -31.46 9.84 -9.24
CA PHE A 437 -32.37 8.86 -9.84
C PHE A 437 -31.74 7.97 -10.90
N SER A 438 -30.69 8.41 -11.60
CA SER A 438 -30.10 7.65 -12.71
C SER A 438 -29.04 6.65 -12.27
N ILE A 439 -28.39 6.86 -11.12
CA ILE A 439 -27.38 5.92 -10.60
C ILE A 439 -28.07 4.76 -9.85
N PRO A 440 -27.93 3.50 -10.32
CA PRO A 440 -28.51 2.34 -9.66
C PRO A 440 -28.07 2.18 -8.21
N PHE A 441 -28.99 1.80 -7.32
CA PHE A 441 -28.69 1.57 -5.90
C PHE A 441 -27.56 0.55 -5.69
N ARG A 442 -27.48 -0.46 -6.57
CA ARG A 442 -26.41 -1.47 -6.57
C ARG A 442 -25.02 -0.84 -6.54
N PHE A 443 -24.73 0.10 -7.44
CA PHE A 443 -23.41 0.73 -7.51
C PHE A 443 -23.09 1.59 -6.28
N ARG A 444 -24.11 2.12 -5.60
CA ARG A 444 -23.93 2.93 -4.39
C ARG A 444 -23.47 2.08 -3.22
N TRP A 445 -24.14 0.95 -2.96
CA TRP A 445 -23.73 0.07 -1.88
C TRP A 445 -22.44 -0.69 -2.21
N GLU A 446 -22.23 -1.09 -3.48
CA GLU A 446 -20.96 -1.71 -3.93
C GLU A 446 -19.79 -0.75 -3.71
N THR A 447 -19.96 0.54 -3.99
CA THR A 447 -18.94 1.56 -3.69
C THR A 447 -18.66 1.65 -2.19
N LEU A 448 -19.71 1.67 -1.36
CA LEU A 448 -19.55 1.69 0.11
C LEU A 448 -18.81 0.46 0.62
N ALA A 449 -19.16 -0.73 0.13
CA ALA A 449 -18.45 -1.97 0.45
C ALA A 449 -16.99 -1.92 -0.02
N GLY A 450 -16.76 -1.32 -1.19
CA GLY A 450 -15.45 -1.12 -1.79
C GLY A 450 -14.48 -0.38 -0.87
N TYR A 451 -14.92 0.69 -0.20
CA TYR A 451 -14.08 1.46 0.73
C TYR A 451 -13.47 0.63 1.86
N PHE A 452 -14.09 -0.50 2.22
CA PHE A 452 -13.62 -1.36 3.29
C PHE A 452 -12.99 -2.65 2.78
N LEU A 453 -13.57 -3.26 1.75
CA LEU A 453 -13.23 -4.62 1.39
C LEU A 453 -12.46 -4.72 0.07
N ASP A 454 -12.51 -3.75 -0.84
CA ASP A 454 -11.88 -3.88 -2.16
C ASP A 454 -10.38 -4.16 -2.10
N GLN A 455 -9.88 -5.08 -2.93
CA GLN A 455 -8.46 -5.43 -2.99
C GLN A 455 -7.54 -4.33 -3.52
N ARG A 456 -8.05 -3.33 -4.24
CA ARG A 456 -7.23 -2.22 -4.76
C ARG A 456 -7.10 -1.09 -3.73
N ASP A 457 -8.20 -0.67 -3.10
CA ASP A 457 -8.21 0.49 -2.20
C ASP A 457 -9.02 0.33 -0.88
N GLY A 458 -9.46 -0.88 -0.53
CA GLY A 458 -10.31 -1.12 0.64
C GLY A 458 -9.54 -1.14 1.96
N LEU A 459 -10.06 -0.48 3.00
CA LEU A 459 -9.39 -0.32 4.29
C LEU A 459 -8.97 -1.64 4.97
N LEU A 460 -9.83 -2.66 5.01
CA LEU A 460 -9.68 -3.82 5.88
C LEU A 460 -8.71 -4.86 5.35
N LEU A 461 -8.44 -4.88 4.04
CA LEU A 461 -7.42 -5.76 3.46
C LEU A 461 -6.00 -5.23 3.69
N TYR A 462 -5.87 -3.92 3.91
CA TYR A 462 -4.59 -3.25 4.16
C TYR A 462 -4.36 -2.94 5.64
N ALA A 463 -5.42 -2.68 6.40
CA ALA A 463 -5.38 -2.39 7.83
C ALA A 463 -6.54 -3.05 8.61
N PRO A 464 -6.56 -4.40 8.72
CA PRO A 464 -7.63 -5.15 9.38
C PRO A 464 -7.79 -4.81 10.87
N ILE A 465 -6.82 -4.15 11.51
CA ILE A 465 -6.98 -3.60 12.87
C ILE A 465 -8.24 -2.72 13.00
N TYR A 466 -8.62 -2.01 11.94
CA TYR A 466 -9.82 -1.17 11.94
C TYR A 466 -11.13 -1.95 11.85
N PHE A 467 -11.11 -3.27 11.61
CA PHE A 467 -12.29 -4.12 11.82
C PHE A 467 -12.81 -3.99 13.27
N PHE A 468 -11.89 -3.88 14.23
CA PHE A 468 -12.26 -3.75 15.64
C PHE A 468 -12.87 -2.39 15.99
N ALA A 469 -12.79 -1.39 15.10
CA ALA A 469 -13.57 -0.17 15.23
C ALA A 469 -15.08 -0.47 15.12
N PHE A 470 -15.51 -1.42 14.28
CA PHE A 470 -16.91 -1.83 14.21
C PHE A 470 -17.36 -2.57 15.48
N VAL A 471 -16.52 -3.44 16.02
CA VAL A 471 -16.77 -4.11 17.31
C VAL A 471 -16.91 -3.08 18.44
N GLY A 472 -16.02 -2.08 18.45
CA GLY A 472 -16.07 -0.96 19.39
C GLY A 472 -17.31 -0.10 19.22
N LEU A 473 -17.71 0.19 17.99
CA LEU A 473 -18.94 0.92 17.68
C LEU A 473 -20.17 0.18 18.22
N LEU A 474 -20.32 -1.12 17.94
CA LEU A 474 -21.44 -1.91 18.45
C LEU A 474 -21.48 -1.92 19.98
N THR A 475 -20.32 -2.03 20.63
CA THR A 475 -20.21 -1.97 22.09
C THR A 475 -20.62 -0.59 22.61
N MET A 476 -20.16 0.48 21.95
CA MET A 476 -20.49 1.86 22.30
C MET A 476 -21.96 2.21 22.04
N LEU A 477 -22.59 1.65 21.01
CA LEU A 477 -24.02 1.82 20.75
C LEU A 477 -24.89 1.23 21.87
N ARG A 478 -24.43 0.16 22.52
CA ARG A 478 -25.13 -0.45 23.68
C ARG A 478 -24.88 0.31 24.98
N GLN A 479 -23.64 0.74 25.23
CA GLN A 479 -23.25 1.32 26.53
C GLN A 479 -23.34 2.86 26.58
N LYS A 480 -23.14 3.53 25.44
CA LYS A 480 -23.02 4.99 25.28
C LYS A 480 -23.72 5.48 24.00
N LYS A 481 -24.95 5.01 23.76
CA LYS A 481 -25.76 5.24 22.55
C LYS A 481 -25.69 6.68 22.01
N LYS A 482 -25.96 7.68 22.86
CA LYS A 482 -25.96 9.11 22.46
C LYS A 482 -24.61 9.56 21.89
N GLN A 483 -23.50 9.11 22.50
CA GLN A 483 -22.15 9.49 22.08
C GLN A 483 -21.75 8.77 20.79
N ALA A 484 -22.13 7.50 20.63
CA ALA A 484 -21.90 6.74 19.41
C ALA A 484 -22.61 7.38 18.21
N TRP A 485 -23.91 7.70 18.36
CA TRP A 485 -24.67 8.38 17.31
C TRP A 485 -24.15 9.78 16.99
N LEU A 486 -23.66 10.52 17.99
CA LEU A 486 -23.02 11.79 17.75
C LEU A 486 -21.77 11.63 16.86
N ILE A 487 -20.89 10.67 17.16
CA ILE A 487 -19.69 10.44 16.34
C ILE A 487 -20.09 10.00 14.93
N ILE A 488 -21.07 9.10 14.78
CA ILE A 488 -21.61 8.70 13.47
C ILE A 488 -22.09 9.92 12.69
N PHE A 489 -22.94 10.77 13.31
CA PHE A 489 -23.47 11.97 12.68
C PHE A 489 -22.36 12.92 12.21
N LEU A 490 -21.29 13.05 12.98
CA LEU A 490 -20.17 13.94 12.64
C LEU A 490 -19.20 13.38 11.59
N THR A 491 -19.22 12.08 11.30
CA THR A 491 -18.16 11.42 10.49
C THR A 491 -18.69 10.65 9.28
N TRP A 492 -19.87 10.05 9.36
CA TRP A 492 -20.39 9.18 8.31
C TRP A 492 -21.02 9.90 7.11
N PRO A 493 -21.69 11.07 7.25
CA PRO A 493 -22.31 11.72 6.09
C PRO A 493 -21.36 11.96 4.92
N TYR A 494 -20.09 12.27 5.20
CA TYR A 494 -19.06 12.51 4.18
C TYR A 494 -18.81 11.29 3.28
N PHE A 495 -18.42 10.16 3.84
CA PHE A 495 -18.11 8.99 3.01
C PHE A 495 -19.38 8.29 2.51
N LEU A 496 -20.50 8.37 3.25
CA LEU A 496 -21.77 7.84 2.78
C LEU A 496 -22.26 8.62 1.56
N PHE A 497 -22.12 9.94 1.55
CA PHE A 497 -22.44 10.75 0.39
C PHE A 497 -21.48 10.46 -0.78
N SER A 498 -20.18 10.33 -0.52
CA SER A 498 -19.21 9.94 -1.55
C SER A 498 -19.56 8.57 -2.18
N ALA A 499 -19.96 7.59 -1.37
CA ALA A 499 -20.43 6.28 -1.85
C ALA A 499 -21.77 6.39 -2.59
N PHE A 500 -22.67 7.26 -2.14
CA PHE A 500 -23.92 7.57 -2.82
C PHE A 500 -23.69 8.16 -4.21
N LEU A 501 -22.66 8.98 -4.39
CA LEU A 501 -22.19 9.46 -5.70
C LEU A 501 -21.40 8.42 -6.49
N THR A 502 -21.12 7.26 -5.88
CA THR A 502 -20.29 6.18 -6.42
C THR A 502 -18.86 6.60 -6.77
N GLN A 503 -18.39 7.64 -6.08
CA GLN A 503 -17.05 8.19 -6.22
C GLN A 503 -16.05 7.23 -5.56
N ARG A 504 -14.95 6.92 -6.24
CA ARG A 504 -13.84 6.17 -5.66
C ARG A 504 -12.55 6.97 -5.77
N SER A 505 -11.51 6.48 -5.11
CA SER A 505 -10.19 7.08 -5.21
C SER A 505 -9.68 6.93 -6.66
N GLY A 506 -9.19 8.01 -7.25
CA GLY A 506 -8.35 7.90 -8.44
C GLY A 506 -7.00 7.25 -8.10
N TYR A 507 -5.95 7.68 -8.77
CA TYR A 507 -4.58 7.19 -8.51
C TYR A 507 -4.04 7.75 -7.17
N ALA A 508 -4.36 7.09 -6.05
CA ALA A 508 -4.04 7.51 -4.68
C ALA A 508 -3.92 6.31 -3.72
N PRO A 509 -3.34 6.49 -2.51
CA PRO A 509 -3.31 5.45 -1.49
C PRO A 509 -4.70 4.93 -1.08
N GLN A 510 -4.71 3.81 -0.37
CA GLN A 510 -5.95 3.10 -0.03
C GLN A 510 -6.84 3.89 0.95
N ALA A 511 -8.15 3.65 0.88
CA ALA A 511 -9.17 4.18 1.78
C ALA A 511 -9.29 5.72 1.83
N ARG A 512 -8.87 6.45 0.78
CA ARG A 512 -8.99 7.93 0.66
C ARG A 512 -10.33 8.49 1.16
N PRO A 513 -11.50 7.93 0.75
CA PRO A 513 -12.80 8.50 1.10
C PRO A 513 -13.12 8.41 2.60
N LEU A 514 -12.35 7.64 3.39
CA LEU A 514 -12.54 7.52 4.84
C LEU A 514 -11.63 8.46 5.64
N VAL A 515 -10.54 8.96 5.06
CA VAL A 515 -9.44 9.64 5.79
C VAL A 515 -9.91 10.90 6.51
N ALA A 516 -10.68 11.77 5.84
CA ALA A 516 -11.13 13.04 6.42
C ALA A 516 -12.03 12.88 7.67
N SER A 517 -12.62 11.69 7.85
CA SER A 517 -13.51 11.37 8.97
C SER A 517 -12.96 10.24 9.85
N PHE A 518 -11.69 9.88 9.67
CA PHE A 518 -11.09 8.68 10.23
C PHE A 518 -10.89 8.72 11.74
N TRP A 519 -10.94 9.92 12.34
CA TRP A 519 -10.95 10.09 13.78
C TRP A 519 -12.14 9.39 14.45
N GLY A 520 -13.29 9.26 13.78
CA GLY A 520 -14.44 8.50 14.30
C GLY A 520 -14.12 7.01 14.47
N PHE A 521 -13.52 6.38 13.45
CA PHE A 521 -13.05 5.00 13.52
C PHE A 521 -11.98 4.80 14.61
N SER A 522 -11.09 5.78 14.78
CA SER A 522 -10.07 5.77 15.83
C SER A 522 -10.69 5.81 17.23
N ILE A 523 -11.76 6.58 17.43
CA ILE A 523 -12.50 6.61 18.69
C ILE A 523 -13.18 5.26 18.95
N PHE A 524 -13.86 4.68 17.96
CA PHE A 524 -14.52 3.38 18.13
C PHE A 524 -13.50 2.26 18.40
N LEU A 525 -12.36 2.25 17.71
CA LEU A 525 -11.28 1.32 17.98
C LEU A 525 -10.75 1.46 19.42
N GLY A 526 -10.58 2.69 19.89
CA GLY A 526 -10.16 2.94 21.27
C GLY A 526 -11.19 2.47 22.29
N TYR A 527 -12.48 2.62 21.98
CA TYR A 527 -13.56 2.09 22.80
C TYR A 527 -13.50 0.57 22.90
N PHE A 528 -13.29 -0.14 21.78
CA PHE A 528 -13.03 -1.58 21.79
C PHE A 528 -11.83 -1.92 22.67
N LEU A 529 -10.69 -1.27 22.48
CA LEU A 529 -9.44 -1.64 23.15
C LEU A 529 -9.48 -1.52 24.66
N ALA A 530 -10.31 -0.65 25.26
CA ALA A 530 -10.41 -0.57 26.72
C ALA A 530 -11.63 -1.24 27.32
N THR A 531 -12.69 -1.49 26.55
CA THR A 531 -13.85 -2.23 27.06
C THR A 531 -13.74 -3.73 26.81
N ASN A 532 -12.93 -4.17 25.83
CA ASN A 532 -12.75 -5.58 25.54
C ASN A 532 -12.05 -6.31 26.68
N ARG A 533 -12.72 -7.36 27.18
CA ARG A 533 -12.17 -8.28 28.19
C ARG A 533 -11.84 -9.66 27.61
N LYS A 534 -12.25 -9.95 26.38
CA LYS A 534 -12.10 -11.26 25.74
C LYS A 534 -10.68 -11.43 25.20
N LYS A 535 -9.99 -12.49 25.63
CA LYS A 535 -8.58 -12.70 25.26
C LYS A 535 -8.42 -13.08 23.80
N TYR A 536 -9.34 -13.85 23.22
CA TYR A 536 -9.25 -14.19 21.79
C TYR A 536 -9.39 -12.96 20.90
N LEU A 537 -10.28 -12.01 21.21
CA LEU A 537 -10.39 -10.75 20.44
C LEU A 537 -9.15 -9.88 20.60
N SER A 538 -8.53 -9.85 21.78
CA SER A 538 -7.25 -9.17 21.96
C SER A 538 -6.12 -9.84 21.17
N PHE A 539 -6.09 -11.17 21.11
CA PHE A 539 -5.14 -11.91 20.29
C PHE A 539 -5.33 -11.59 18.79
N LEU A 540 -6.56 -11.67 18.29
CA LEU A 540 -6.89 -11.34 16.91
C LEU A 540 -6.59 -9.87 16.58
N ALA A 541 -6.89 -8.92 17.47
CA ALA A 541 -6.56 -7.51 17.28
C ALA A 541 -5.06 -7.27 17.22
N ASN A 542 -4.27 -7.92 18.08
CA ASN A 542 -2.81 -7.82 18.01
C ASN A 542 -2.28 -8.42 16.71
N GLY A 543 -2.81 -9.57 16.26
CA GLY A 543 -2.46 -10.18 14.97
C GLY A 543 -2.82 -9.26 13.79
N ALA A 544 -4.01 -8.67 13.82
CA ALA A 544 -4.46 -7.71 12.81
C ALA A 544 -3.59 -6.45 12.79
N PHE A 545 -3.16 -5.93 13.94
CA PHE A 545 -2.22 -4.82 14.00
C PHE A 545 -0.86 -5.19 13.38
N ILE A 546 -0.29 -6.35 13.72
CA ILE A 546 0.97 -6.82 13.13
C ILE A 546 0.84 -6.97 11.62
N TYR A 547 -0.26 -7.56 11.13
CA TYR A 547 -0.53 -7.63 9.70
C TYR A 547 -0.59 -6.23 9.06
N SER A 548 -1.33 -5.28 9.65
CA SER A 548 -1.39 -3.91 9.14
C SER A 548 0.01 -3.26 9.04
N LEU A 549 0.88 -3.49 10.02
CA LEU A 549 2.27 -2.99 10.00
C LEU A 549 3.06 -3.60 8.85
N ILE A 550 2.96 -4.91 8.66
CA ILE A 550 3.64 -5.61 7.56
C ILE A 550 3.16 -5.06 6.22
N ILE A 551 1.86 -4.85 6.05
CA ILE A 551 1.32 -4.27 4.81
C ILE A 551 1.85 -2.84 4.58
N THR A 552 1.87 -2.00 5.61
CA THR A 552 2.44 -0.65 5.51
C THR A 552 3.92 -0.68 5.10
N ILE A 553 4.72 -1.60 5.67
CA ILE A 553 6.13 -1.76 5.31
C ILE A 553 6.28 -2.26 3.87
N LEU A 554 5.49 -3.26 3.44
CA LEU A 554 5.53 -3.77 2.08
C LEU A 554 5.18 -2.69 1.04
N LEU A 555 4.18 -1.87 1.34
CA LEU A 555 3.79 -0.74 0.50
C LEU A 555 4.87 0.35 0.46
N LEU A 556 5.60 0.61 1.55
CA LEU A 556 6.77 1.50 1.52
C LEU A 556 7.92 0.94 0.65
N LEU A 557 8.12 -0.38 0.69
CA LEU A 557 9.16 -1.04 -0.10
C LEU A 557 8.76 -1.20 -1.57
N SER A 558 7.46 -1.13 -1.88
CA SER A 558 6.89 -1.25 -3.23
C SER A 558 5.82 -0.19 -3.46
N PRO A 559 6.20 1.11 -3.51
CA PRO A 559 5.25 2.23 -3.47
C PRO A 559 4.32 2.31 -4.68
N LEU A 560 4.67 1.72 -5.82
CA LEU A 560 3.77 1.66 -6.98
C LEU A 560 2.47 0.91 -6.67
N ASN A 561 2.48 0.00 -5.69
CA ASN A 561 1.27 -0.70 -5.24
C ASN A 561 0.34 0.17 -4.38
N LEU A 562 0.76 1.37 -3.97
CA LEU A 562 -0.11 2.35 -3.33
C LEU A 562 -1.11 2.94 -4.33
N TYR A 563 -0.67 3.14 -5.57
CA TYR A 563 -1.39 3.91 -6.55
C TYR A 563 -2.08 3.01 -7.56
N GLN A 564 -3.38 2.83 -7.37
CA GLN A 564 -4.18 1.92 -8.18
C GLN A 564 -5.45 2.63 -8.62
N GLU A 565 -5.67 2.70 -9.93
CA GLU A 565 -6.90 3.26 -10.46
C GLU A 565 -8.10 2.40 -10.02
N THR A 566 -9.19 3.01 -9.57
CA THR A 566 -10.46 2.32 -9.26
C THR A 566 -11.67 2.96 -9.93
N THR A 567 -11.40 3.89 -10.85
CA THR A 567 -12.37 4.63 -11.66
C THR A 567 -12.77 3.84 -12.91
N ALA A 568 -13.68 4.40 -13.72
CA ALA A 568 -14.33 3.71 -14.84
C ALA A 568 -13.35 3.19 -15.93
N GLY A 569 -12.12 3.70 -15.99
CA GLY A 569 -11.13 3.26 -16.98
C GLY A 569 -10.51 1.88 -16.72
N THR A 570 -10.67 1.31 -15.51
CA THR A 570 -10.00 0.06 -15.15
C THR A 570 -10.93 -1.16 -15.18
N THR A 571 -10.50 -2.21 -15.90
CA THR A 571 -11.18 -3.51 -15.96
C THR A 571 -10.39 -4.61 -15.25
N ASP A 572 -9.17 -4.33 -14.79
CA ASP A 572 -8.35 -5.28 -14.04
C ASP A 572 -8.72 -5.23 -12.55
N ARG A 573 -9.29 -6.32 -12.04
CA ARG A 573 -9.67 -6.44 -10.63
C ARG A 573 -8.48 -6.53 -9.68
N SER A 574 -7.30 -6.86 -10.21
CA SER A 574 -6.16 -7.29 -9.40
C SER A 574 -5.56 -6.15 -8.58
N GLY A 575 -5.43 -6.37 -7.27
CA GLY A 575 -4.69 -5.48 -6.40
C GLY A 575 -3.18 -5.68 -6.54
N GLY A 576 -2.41 -4.62 -6.82
CA GLY A 576 -0.96 -4.70 -7.08
C GLY A 576 -0.17 -5.35 -5.93
N LEU A 577 -0.50 -5.02 -4.67
CA LEU A 577 0.07 -5.66 -3.49
C LEU A 577 -0.25 -7.17 -3.46
N PHE A 578 -1.47 -7.55 -3.80
CA PHE A 578 -1.89 -8.95 -3.78
C PHE A 578 -1.30 -9.75 -4.94
N LEU A 579 -1.04 -9.12 -6.09
CA LEU A 579 -0.21 -9.69 -7.15
C LEU A 579 1.23 -9.92 -6.68
N LEU A 580 1.84 -8.96 -5.97
CA LEU A 580 3.17 -9.12 -5.39
C LEU A 580 3.22 -10.30 -4.41
N LEU A 581 2.12 -10.53 -3.68
CA LEU A 581 1.99 -11.63 -2.73
C LEU A 581 1.52 -12.95 -3.37
N SER A 582 1.32 -13.00 -4.68
CA SER A 582 0.90 -14.19 -5.43
C SER A 582 2.08 -14.91 -6.09
N HIS A 583 1.81 -16.09 -6.64
CA HIS A 583 2.78 -16.90 -7.39
C HIS A 583 2.08 -17.64 -8.54
N LEU A 584 2.85 -18.36 -9.37
CA LEU A 584 2.34 -18.92 -10.63
C LEU A 584 1.12 -19.85 -10.49
N HIS A 585 1.08 -20.62 -9.41
CA HIS A 585 -0.01 -21.57 -9.12
C HIS A 585 -1.13 -20.99 -8.23
N PHE A 586 -0.98 -19.78 -7.70
CA PHE A 586 -1.95 -19.21 -6.77
C PHE A 586 -1.99 -17.69 -6.87
N SER A 587 -3.18 -17.17 -7.18
CA SER A 587 -3.46 -15.75 -7.32
C SER A 587 -4.39 -15.27 -6.21
N LEU A 588 -3.86 -14.50 -5.25
CA LEU A 588 -4.67 -13.84 -4.21
C LEU A 588 -5.80 -13.01 -4.80
N PRO A 589 -5.59 -12.21 -5.87
CA PRO A 589 -6.65 -11.43 -6.48
C PRO A 589 -7.93 -12.18 -6.84
N GLU A 590 -7.83 -13.47 -7.18
CA GLU A 590 -8.97 -14.31 -7.60
C GLU A 590 -9.89 -14.67 -6.45
N ILE A 591 -9.39 -14.68 -5.20
CA ILE A 591 -10.17 -15.00 -4.00
C ILE A 591 -10.50 -13.77 -3.16
N LEU A 592 -10.02 -12.59 -3.56
CA LEU A 592 -10.26 -11.33 -2.88
C LEU A 592 -11.40 -10.54 -3.54
N PRO A 593 -12.17 -9.77 -2.74
CA PRO A 593 -13.27 -8.98 -3.27
C PRO A 593 -12.74 -7.81 -4.13
N SER A 594 -13.48 -7.48 -5.18
CA SER A 594 -13.26 -6.33 -6.03
C SER A 594 -14.62 -5.76 -6.43
N PHE A 595 -14.85 -4.50 -6.08
CA PHE A 595 -16.05 -3.74 -6.37
C PHE A 595 -15.84 -2.79 -7.57
N LEU A 596 -14.94 -3.14 -8.50
CA LEU A 596 -14.89 -2.50 -9.81
C LEU A 596 -16.18 -2.79 -10.58
N LYS A 597 -16.75 -1.73 -11.15
CA LYS A 597 -17.99 -1.75 -11.91
C LYS A 597 -17.73 -2.25 -13.33
N ILE A 598 -17.67 -3.57 -13.48
CA ILE A 598 -17.49 -4.25 -14.78
C ILE A 598 -18.84 -4.85 -15.17
N GLU A 599 -19.39 -4.43 -16.31
CA GLU A 599 -20.68 -4.92 -16.81
C GLU A 599 -20.64 -6.43 -17.09
N GLY A 600 -21.74 -7.13 -16.79
CA GLY A 600 -21.88 -8.58 -17.03
C GLY A 600 -21.00 -9.50 -16.17
N SER A 601 -20.15 -8.99 -15.28
CA SER A 601 -19.20 -9.79 -14.49
C SER A 601 -19.68 -10.00 -13.06
N PHE A 602 -20.20 -11.19 -12.75
CA PHE A 602 -20.43 -11.64 -11.37
C PHE A 602 -19.09 -12.01 -10.70
N TRP A 603 -18.82 -11.45 -9.52
CA TRP A 603 -17.59 -11.72 -8.76
C TRP A 603 -17.94 -12.31 -7.39
N TRP A 604 -17.93 -13.64 -7.29
CA TRP A 604 -18.30 -14.36 -6.07
C TRP A 604 -17.54 -13.92 -4.80
N PRO A 605 -16.23 -13.53 -4.85
CA PRO A 605 -15.52 -13.11 -3.64
C PRO A 605 -16.15 -11.93 -2.93
N ASN A 606 -16.85 -11.04 -3.64
CA ASN A 606 -17.55 -9.91 -3.01
C ASN A 606 -18.54 -10.38 -1.94
N TYR A 607 -19.33 -11.40 -2.26
CA TYR A 607 -20.37 -11.90 -1.37
C TYR A 607 -19.80 -12.74 -0.22
N ILE A 608 -18.78 -13.55 -0.48
CA ILE A 608 -18.12 -14.35 0.56
C ILE A 608 -17.46 -13.45 1.60
N TRP A 609 -16.71 -12.43 1.17
CA TRP A 609 -16.04 -11.52 2.11
C TRP A 609 -17.03 -10.63 2.88
N LEU A 610 -18.14 -10.22 2.27
CA LEU A 610 -19.23 -9.56 2.98
C LEU A 610 -19.84 -10.48 4.04
N GLY A 611 -20.13 -11.74 3.70
CA GLY A 611 -20.64 -12.74 4.63
C GLY A 611 -19.67 -12.97 5.80
N LEU A 612 -18.38 -13.15 5.51
CA LEU A 612 -17.33 -13.30 6.51
C LEU A 612 -17.21 -12.07 7.42
N PHE A 613 -17.33 -10.86 6.88
CA PHE A 613 -17.32 -9.63 7.67
C PHE A 613 -18.44 -9.63 8.71
N PHE A 614 -19.69 -9.89 8.29
CA PHE A 614 -20.84 -9.91 9.20
C PHE A 614 -20.79 -11.10 10.17
N LEU A 615 -20.33 -12.27 9.73
CA LEU A 615 -20.14 -13.44 10.58
C LEU A 615 -19.12 -13.14 11.68
N CYS A 616 -17.93 -12.64 11.35
CA CYS A 616 -16.91 -12.23 12.32
C CYS A 616 -17.45 -11.16 13.28
N LEU A 617 -18.23 -10.21 12.76
CA LEU A 617 -18.84 -9.17 13.59
C LEU A 617 -19.84 -9.78 14.57
N ALA A 618 -20.72 -10.70 14.14
CA ALA A 618 -21.65 -11.41 15.00
C ALA A 618 -20.93 -12.27 16.06
N LEU A 619 -19.93 -13.07 15.66
CA LEU A 619 -19.12 -13.90 16.55
C LEU A 619 -18.40 -13.06 17.62
N SER A 620 -17.95 -11.86 17.28
CA SER A 620 -17.32 -10.94 18.24
C SER A 620 -18.27 -10.50 19.38
N GLN A 621 -19.58 -10.61 19.19
CA GLN A 621 -20.59 -10.22 20.17
C GLN A 621 -20.98 -11.35 21.13
N LEU A 622 -20.63 -12.61 20.84
CA LEU A 622 -20.97 -13.77 21.67
C LEU A 622 -20.29 -13.71 23.04
N ARG A 623 -20.94 -14.16 24.10
CA ARG A 623 -20.47 -13.95 25.49
C ARG A 623 -19.28 -14.84 25.90
N PHE A 624 -18.99 -15.91 25.18
CA PHE A 624 -17.89 -16.83 25.54
C PHE A 624 -16.52 -16.22 25.27
N ASP A 625 -15.51 -16.63 26.04
CA ASP A 625 -14.11 -16.28 25.84
C ASP A 625 -13.29 -17.55 25.67
N LEU A 626 -12.58 -17.65 24.54
CA LEU A 626 -11.65 -18.75 24.28
C LEU A 626 -10.28 -18.39 24.84
N ASN A 627 -9.85 -19.11 25.87
CA ASN A 627 -8.51 -18.98 26.43
C ASN A 627 -7.55 -19.95 25.73
N PHE A 628 -6.83 -19.45 24.72
CA PHE A 628 -5.73 -20.21 24.12
C PHE A 628 -4.48 -20.10 25.00
N ARG A 629 -4.14 -21.18 25.71
CA ARG A 629 -2.84 -21.33 26.38
C ARG A 629 -2.03 -22.37 25.64
N PHE A 630 -1.03 -21.91 24.88
CA PHE A 630 -0.11 -22.80 24.18
C PHE A 630 1.13 -23.04 25.05
N ASN A 631 1.49 -24.30 25.23
CA ASN A 631 2.78 -24.66 25.84
C ASN A 631 3.94 -24.22 24.91
N PHE A 632 5.15 -24.14 25.44
CA PHE A 632 6.32 -23.67 24.69
C PHE A 632 6.56 -24.48 23.40
N GLY A 633 6.49 -25.81 23.49
CA GLY A 633 6.66 -26.69 22.33
C GLY A 633 5.65 -26.40 21.21
N PHE A 634 4.39 -26.16 21.56
CA PHE A 634 3.36 -25.81 20.59
C PHE A 634 3.58 -24.42 19.97
N LYS A 635 4.08 -23.44 20.74
CA LYS A 635 4.48 -22.14 20.17
C LYS A 635 5.60 -22.29 19.15
N VAL A 636 6.62 -23.09 19.44
CA VAL A 636 7.71 -23.39 18.50
C VAL A 636 7.17 -24.12 17.27
N PHE A 637 6.29 -25.10 17.44
CA PHE A 637 5.62 -25.78 16.34
C PHE A 637 4.85 -24.81 15.43
N LEU A 638 4.05 -23.90 16.00
CA LEU A 638 3.31 -22.89 15.22
C LEU A 638 4.26 -21.96 14.45
N ILE A 639 5.39 -21.57 15.05
CA ILE A 639 6.41 -20.75 14.38
C ILE A 639 7.02 -21.53 13.21
N LEU A 640 7.39 -22.80 13.40
CA LEU A 640 7.95 -23.62 12.32
C LEU A 640 6.92 -23.96 11.23
N ALA A 641 5.67 -24.23 11.59
CA ALA A 641 4.57 -24.43 10.65
C ALA A 641 4.30 -23.15 9.83
N GLY A 642 4.35 -21.99 10.47
CA GLY A 642 4.29 -20.69 9.80
C GLY A 642 5.44 -20.47 8.83
N LEU A 643 6.68 -20.82 9.21
CA LEU A 643 7.83 -20.80 8.31
C LEU A 643 7.62 -21.72 7.11
N GLY A 644 7.21 -22.97 7.34
CA GLY A 644 6.91 -23.93 6.28
C GLY A 644 5.86 -23.41 5.30
N PHE A 645 4.77 -22.82 5.81
CA PHE A 645 3.75 -22.18 4.99
C PHE A 645 4.31 -21.02 4.16
N LEU A 646 5.08 -20.11 4.77
CA LEU A 646 5.65 -18.96 4.06
C LEU A 646 6.70 -19.39 3.02
N LEU A 647 7.49 -20.43 3.29
CA LEU A 647 8.43 -20.99 2.33
C LEU A 647 7.68 -21.60 1.14
N PHE A 648 6.66 -22.42 1.41
CA PHE A 648 5.78 -22.96 0.37
C PHE A 648 5.17 -21.84 -0.49
N TRP A 649 4.71 -20.77 0.15
CA TRP A 649 4.05 -19.64 -0.52
C TRP A 649 5.01 -18.77 -1.34
N PHE A 650 6.18 -18.41 -0.81
CA PHE A 650 7.05 -17.39 -1.41
C PHE A 650 8.31 -17.93 -2.08
N ALA A 651 8.75 -19.14 -1.74
CA ALA A 651 10.03 -19.70 -2.18
C ALA A 651 9.86 -20.92 -3.10
N TYR A 652 8.86 -21.77 -2.89
CA TYR A 652 8.71 -23.02 -3.66
C TYR A 652 8.23 -22.85 -5.09
N TYR A 653 7.34 -21.88 -5.32
CA TYR A 653 6.79 -21.62 -6.64
C TYR A 653 7.35 -20.34 -7.26
N PRO A 654 7.51 -20.30 -8.59
CA PRO A 654 7.91 -19.10 -9.30
C PRO A 654 6.98 -17.92 -9.01
N ARG A 655 7.55 -16.74 -8.81
CA ARG A 655 6.81 -15.53 -8.43
C ARG A 655 6.27 -14.75 -9.63
N LEU A 656 5.90 -15.48 -10.68
CA LEU A 656 5.23 -14.95 -11.87
C LEU A 656 3.73 -15.05 -11.69
N VAL A 657 2.97 -14.00 -12.02
CA VAL A 657 1.51 -14.07 -12.09
C VAL A 657 1.09 -13.85 -13.53
N LEU A 658 0.41 -14.83 -14.10
CA LEU A 658 -0.10 -14.77 -15.46
C LEU A 658 -1.47 -14.09 -15.46
N THR A 659 -1.59 -12.92 -16.06
CA THR A 659 -2.85 -12.15 -16.13
C THR A 659 -3.35 -11.99 -17.57
N HIS A 660 -4.65 -11.72 -17.72
CA HIS A 660 -5.35 -11.51 -19.00
C HIS A 660 -5.21 -12.68 -20.00
N PRO A 661 -5.71 -13.89 -19.67
CA PRO A 661 -5.67 -15.02 -20.58
C PRO A 661 -6.53 -14.77 -21.84
N VAL A 662 -5.92 -14.91 -23.01
CA VAL A 662 -6.61 -14.83 -24.31
C VAL A 662 -6.46 -16.17 -25.03
N LYS A 663 -7.56 -16.91 -25.17
CA LYS A 663 -7.58 -18.18 -25.92
C LYS A 663 -7.73 -17.91 -27.41
N LYS A 664 -6.90 -18.56 -28.22
CA LYS A 664 -6.97 -18.55 -29.68
C LYS A 664 -6.90 -19.98 -30.20
N ARG A 665 -7.71 -20.29 -31.21
CA ARG A 665 -7.56 -21.51 -32.00
C ARG A 665 -6.40 -21.31 -32.95
N TRP A 666 -5.47 -22.27 -32.95
CA TRP A 666 -4.33 -22.32 -33.86
C TRP A 666 -4.66 -23.27 -35.03
N PRO A 667 -3.93 -23.21 -36.17
CA PRO A 667 -4.31 -23.89 -37.43
C PRO A 667 -4.51 -25.42 -37.40
N GLU A 668 -4.18 -26.10 -36.28
CA GLU A 668 -4.31 -27.57 -36.12
C GLU A 668 -5.29 -27.98 -35.00
N ASP A 669 -6.37 -27.23 -34.77
CA ASP A 669 -7.32 -27.42 -33.65
C ASP A 669 -6.72 -27.32 -32.24
N GLN A 670 -5.45 -26.89 -32.14
CA GLN A 670 -4.76 -26.64 -30.88
C GLN A 670 -5.28 -25.34 -30.25
N ILE A 671 -5.62 -25.38 -28.95
CA ILE A 671 -6.04 -24.19 -28.21
C ILE A 671 -4.83 -23.62 -27.48
N VAL A 672 -4.42 -22.42 -27.89
CA VAL A 672 -3.31 -21.69 -27.26
C VAL A 672 -3.86 -20.55 -26.42
N THR A 673 -3.40 -20.44 -25.18
CA THR A 673 -3.77 -19.33 -24.28
C THR A 673 -2.60 -18.39 -24.12
N PHE A 674 -2.71 -17.17 -24.63
CA PHE A 674 -1.71 -16.12 -24.45
C PHE A 674 -1.99 -15.34 -23.15
N TYR A 675 -0.93 -14.93 -22.48
CA TYR A 675 -0.99 -14.12 -21.27
C TYR A 675 -0.24 -12.83 -21.50
N SER A 676 -0.86 -11.70 -21.14
CA SER A 676 -0.27 -10.36 -21.12
C SER A 676 0.81 -10.15 -22.18
N LEU A 677 0.38 -10.00 -23.44
CA LEU A 677 1.25 -9.51 -24.51
C LEU A 677 1.92 -8.22 -24.02
N SER A 678 3.22 -8.05 -24.27
CA SER A 678 3.92 -6.78 -24.04
C SER A 678 3.00 -5.64 -24.49
N ARG A 679 2.68 -4.67 -23.59
CA ARG A 679 1.64 -3.63 -23.81
C ARG A 679 1.77 -2.83 -25.11
N VAL A 680 2.88 -2.98 -25.81
CA VAL A 680 3.25 -2.24 -27.02
C VAL A 680 3.29 -3.14 -28.27
N ALA A 681 3.24 -4.47 -28.12
CA ALA A 681 3.15 -5.39 -29.25
C ALA A 681 1.70 -5.43 -29.76
N GLN A 682 1.50 -5.16 -31.05
CA GLN A 682 0.16 -5.17 -31.66
C GLN A 682 -0.05 -6.47 -32.43
N LEU A 683 -1.12 -7.20 -32.15
CA LEU A 683 -1.48 -8.39 -32.91
C LEU A 683 -2.14 -7.97 -34.23
N LYS A 684 -1.53 -8.31 -35.38
CA LYS A 684 -2.07 -8.03 -36.72
C LYS A 684 -2.99 -9.16 -37.20
N MET A 685 -2.51 -10.39 -37.09
CA MET A 685 -3.21 -11.65 -37.39
C MET A 685 -2.71 -12.72 -36.40
N PRO A 686 -3.39 -13.87 -36.23
CA PRO A 686 -2.87 -14.96 -35.41
C PRO A 686 -1.42 -15.30 -35.80
N GLY A 687 -0.50 -15.21 -34.84
CA GLY A 687 0.93 -15.45 -35.06
C GLY A 687 1.75 -14.24 -35.48
N THR A 688 1.13 -13.15 -35.99
CA THR A 688 1.85 -11.94 -36.43
C THR A 688 1.71 -10.79 -35.44
N PHE A 689 2.84 -10.35 -34.88
CA PHE A 689 2.95 -9.23 -33.95
C PHE A 689 3.78 -8.12 -34.56
N LEU A 690 3.34 -6.89 -34.33
CA LEU A 690 4.06 -5.68 -34.68
C LEU A 690 4.79 -5.18 -33.44
N LEU A 691 6.11 -5.06 -33.52
CA LEU A 691 6.95 -4.56 -32.44
C LEU A 691 7.41 -3.13 -32.80
N PRO A 692 6.91 -2.08 -32.14
CA PRO A 692 7.12 -0.71 -32.61
C PRO A 692 8.37 -0.01 -32.08
N GLN A 693 9.17 -0.64 -31.21
CA GLN A 693 10.30 -0.01 -30.52
C GLN A 693 11.51 -0.94 -30.48
N ALA A 694 12.67 -0.44 -30.88
CA ALA A 694 13.97 -1.09 -30.67
C ALA A 694 14.49 -0.88 -29.23
N ASN A 695 15.63 -1.50 -28.89
CA ASN A 695 16.30 -1.39 -27.59
C ASN A 695 15.44 -1.79 -26.37
N ARG A 696 14.62 -2.84 -26.52
CA ARG A 696 13.80 -3.38 -25.42
C ARG A 696 13.50 -4.87 -25.58
N PRO A 697 13.27 -5.58 -24.46
CA PRO A 697 12.74 -6.94 -24.51
C PRO A 697 11.23 -6.93 -24.81
N TYR A 698 10.80 -7.91 -25.59
CA TYR A 698 9.40 -8.29 -25.78
C TYR A 698 9.19 -9.69 -25.24
N HIS A 699 8.30 -9.83 -24.25
CA HIS A 699 7.99 -11.11 -23.63
C HIS A 699 6.64 -11.65 -24.11
N PHE A 700 6.62 -12.91 -24.49
CA PHE A 700 5.43 -13.65 -24.92
C PHE A 700 5.26 -14.88 -24.02
N TRP A 701 4.24 -14.85 -23.18
CA TRP A 701 3.85 -15.98 -22.34
C TRP A 701 2.63 -16.66 -22.94
N PHE A 702 2.70 -17.98 -23.14
CA PHE A 702 1.57 -18.73 -23.67
C PHE A 702 1.55 -20.18 -23.21
N GLN A 703 0.35 -20.76 -23.20
CA GLN A 703 0.12 -22.16 -22.86
C GLN A 703 -0.45 -22.92 -24.04
N SER A 704 0.02 -24.15 -24.23
CA SER A 704 -0.60 -25.14 -25.10
C SER A 704 -1.10 -26.34 -24.29
N SER A 705 -2.20 -26.95 -24.74
CA SER A 705 -2.72 -28.20 -24.19
C SER A 705 -1.86 -29.41 -24.56
N THR A 706 -1.11 -29.33 -25.66
CA THR A 706 -0.16 -30.37 -26.09
C THR A 706 1.26 -29.83 -26.07
N ARG A 707 2.24 -30.75 -25.98
CA ARG A 707 3.65 -30.38 -26.05
C ARG A 707 3.95 -29.95 -27.50
N LEU A 708 4.68 -28.86 -27.66
CA LEU A 708 5.12 -28.38 -28.97
C LEU A 708 6.36 -29.14 -29.41
N GLU A 709 6.39 -29.49 -30.68
CA GLU A 709 7.53 -30.16 -31.33
C GLU A 709 8.52 -29.11 -31.85
N GLY A 710 8.03 -27.92 -32.24
CA GLY A 710 8.88 -26.83 -32.68
C GLY A 710 8.20 -25.47 -32.66
N ILE A 711 9.02 -24.41 -32.68
CA ILE A 711 8.55 -23.03 -32.86
C ILE A 711 9.32 -22.44 -34.03
N GLU A 712 8.60 -22.06 -35.09
CA GLU A 712 9.17 -21.35 -36.23
C GLU A 712 8.93 -19.85 -36.05
N ILE A 713 9.99 -19.07 -36.14
CA ILE A 713 9.98 -17.61 -35.99
C ILE A 713 10.47 -17.00 -37.30
N ALA A 714 9.66 -16.15 -37.91
CA ALA A 714 10.04 -15.33 -39.05
C ALA A 714 10.03 -13.86 -38.65
N MET A 715 11.14 -13.17 -38.90
CA MET A 715 11.34 -11.78 -38.50
C MET A 715 11.96 -10.98 -39.64
N SER A 716 11.51 -9.74 -39.83
CA SER A 716 12.13 -8.80 -40.76
C SER A 716 12.30 -7.43 -40.13
N SER A 717 13.36 -6.72 -40.55
CA SER A 717 13.63 -5.36 -40.12
C SER A 717 13.28 -4.37 -41.22
N PRO A 718 12.40 -3.38 -40.96
CA PRO A 718 12.15 -2.28 -41.89
C PRO A 718 13.30 -1.27 -41.93
N SER A 719 14.19 -1.24 -40.93
CA SER A 719 15.16 -0.14 -40.68
C SER A 719 16.63 -0.47 -41.00
N GLY A 720 16.94 -1.56 -41.72
CA GLY A 720 18.32 -2.02 -41.92
C GLY A 720 18.74 -3.13 -40.96
N LYS A 721 20.04 -3.41 -40.84
CA LYS A 721 20.56 -4.53 -40.01
C LYS A 721 20.44 -4.20 -38.52
N ILE A 722 19.73 -5.04 -37.78
CA ILE A 722 19.56 -4.89 -36.32
C ILE A 722 19.98 -6.17 -35.60
N PRO A 723 20.75 -6.06 -34.50
CA PRO A 723 21.06 -7.20 -33.66
C PRO A 723 19.81 -7.67 -32.90
N VAL A 724 19.56 -8.98 -32.94
CA VAL A 724 18.44 -9.64 -32.30
C VAL A 724 18.95 -10.85 -31.52
N GLU A 725 18.45 -10.98 -30.30
CA GLU A 725 18.61 -12.17 -29.47
C GLU A 725 17.23 -12.75 -29.14
N LEU A 726 17.08 -14.06 -29.33
CA LEU A 726 15.86 -14.80 -29.00
C LEU A 726 16.14 -15.78 -27.88
N LEU A 727 15.33 -15.70 -26.83
CA LEU A 727 15.42 -16.58 -25.67
C LEU A 727 14.11 -17.35 -25.47
N ALA A 728 14.25 -18.61 -25.07
CA ALA A 728 13.17 -19.40 -24.49
C ALA A 728 13.45 -19.55 -22.99
N PHE A 729 12.62 -18.93 -22.14
CA PHE A 729 12.94 -18.68 -20.72
C PHE A 729 14.29 -17.95 -20.56
N ASP A 730 15.31 -18.60 -20.02
CA ASP A 730 16.68 -18.12 -19.87
C ASP A 730 17.68 -18.81 -20.81
N TYR A 731 17.18 -19.61 -21.76
CA TYR A 731 17.98 -20.25 -22.80
C TYR A 731 18.00 -19.40 -24.07
N SER A 732 19.18 -18.85 -24.42
CA SER A 732 19.40 -18.14 -25.68
C SER A 732 19.64 -19.15 -26.81
N PHE A 733 18.70 -19.24 -27.75
CA PHE A 733 18.76 -20.19 -28.87
C PHE A 733 19.15 -19.52 -30.19
N PHE A 734 19.12 -18.19 -30.25
CA PHE A 734 19.56 -17.43 -31.41
C PHE A 734 20.12 -16.07 -30.99
N GLN A 735 21.31 -15.74 -31.52
CA GLN A 735 21.90 -14.41 -31.45
C GLN A 735 22.47 -14.08 -32.83
N GLY A 736 22.01 -12.99 -33.43
CA GLY A 736 22.45 -12.62 -34.78
C GLY A 736 21.89 -11.28 -35.22
N THR A 737 21.99 -10.99 -36.52
CA THR A 737 21.40 -9.79 -37.13
C THR A 737 20.26 -10.16 -38.08
N ILE A 738 19.27 -9.27 -38.17
CA ILE A 738 18.11 -9.37 -39.05
C ILE A 738 18.06 -8.11 -39.91
N ASP A 739 17.75 -8.26 -41.20
CA ASP A 739 17.61 -7.18 -42.17
C ASP A 739 16.25 -7.22 -42.88
N SER A 740 16.11 -6.47 -43.97
CA SER A 740 14.88 -6.37 -44.76
C SER A 740 14.53 -7.63 -45.55
N SER A 741 15.48 -8.55 -45.77
CA SER A 741 15.23 -9.82 -46.47
C SER A 741 14.46 -10.82 -45.61
N GLY A 742 14.43 -10.58 -44.29
CA GLY A 742 13.78 -11.43 -43.31
C GLY A 742 14.58 -12.70 -43.03
N ARG A 743 14.45 -13.22 -41.80
CA ARG A 743 15.13 -14.44 -41.37
C ARG A 743 14.13 -15.38 -40.72
N LYS A 744 14.20 -16.65 -41.10
CA LYS A 744 13.49 -17.75 -40.45
C LYS A 744 14.42 -18.45 -39.48
N ILE A 745 13.95 -18.68 -38.26
CA ILE A 745 14.67 -19.29 -37.16
C ILE A 745 13.75 -20.34 -36.55
N GLU A 746 14.25 -21.55 -36.38
CA GLU A 746 13.48 -22.66 -35.82
C GLU A 746 14.08 -23.10 -34.48
N LEU A 747 13.21 -23.26 -33.48
CA LEU A 747 13.53 -23.86 -32.20
C LEU A 747 12.85 -25.23 -32.14
N SER A 748 13.62 -26.28 -32.40
CA SER A 748 13.19 -27.67 -32.20
C SER A 748 13.14 -28.01 -30.71
N GLU A 749 12.13 -28.75 -30.28
CA GLU A 749 11.90 -29.16 -28.89
C GLU A 749 11.96 -27.99 -27.88
N PRO A 750 11.06 -26.99 -28.00
CA PRO A 750 11.08 -25.83 -27.12
C PRO A 750 10.97 -26.22 -25.63
N PRO A 751 11.82 -25.66 -24.75
CA PRO A 751 11.72 -25.92 -23.32
C PRO A 751 10.36 -25.43 -22.79
N PHE A 752 9.84 -26.10 -21.78
CA PHE A 752 8.52 -25.81 -21.24
C PHE A 752 8.49 -25.93 -19.72
N TYR A 753 7.49 -25.28 -19.12
CA TYR A 753 7.10 -25.48 -17.73
C TYR A 753 5.74 -26.15 -17.65
N ARG A 754 5.61 -27.24 -16.88
CA ARG A 754 4.33 -27.92 -16.71
C ARG A 754 3.43 -27.14 -15.73
N LEU A 755 2.35 -26.53 -16.25
CA LEU A 755 1.36 -25.82 -15.45
C LEU A 755 0.03 -26.59 -15.44
N GLY A 756 -0.18 -27.40 -14.40
CA GLY A 756 -1.34 -28.28 -14.32
C GLY A 756 -1.32 -29.33 -15.44
N LYS A 757 -2.34 -29.27 -16.32
CA LYS A 757 -2.45 -30.15 -17.49
C LYS A 757 -1.82 -29.57 -18.76
N ASN A 758 -1.40 -28.29 -18.74
CA ASN A 758 -0.89 -27.58 -19.90
C ASN A 758 0.63 -27.40 -19.83
N TYR A 759 1.20 -27.00 -20.96
CA TYR A 759 2.61 -26.66 -21.14
C TYR A 759 2.73 -25.15 -21.32
N LEU A 760 3.42 -24.48 -20.39
CA LEU A 760 3.71 -23.06 -20.43
C LEU A 760 5.04 -22.83 -21.15
N TYR A 761 5.04 -21.88 -22.06
CA TYR A 761 6.20 -21.42 -22.82
C TYR A 761 6.41 -19.92 -22.58
N TRP A 762 7.67 -19.51 -22.61
CA TRP A 762 8.08 -18.11 -22.54
C TRP A 762 9.10 -17.82 -23.61
N LEU A 763 8.75 -16.93 -24.54
CA LEU A 763 9.69 -16.39 -25.52
C LEU A 763 10.02 -14.94 -25.21
N THR A 764 11.29 -14.59 -25.28
CA THR A 764 11.78 -13.22 -25.17
C THR A 764 12.52 -12.84 -26.45
N ILE A 765 12.17 -11.69 -27.01
CA ILE A 765 12.84 -11.08 -28.16
C ILE A 765 13.53 -9.81 -27.67
N ASN A 766 14.84 -9.79 -27.71
CA ASN A 766 15.64 -8.60 -27.46
C ASN A 766 16.02 -7.98 -28.79
N LEU A 767 15.44 -6.82 -29.10
CA LEU A 767 15.89 -5.98 -30.22
C LEU A 767 16.95 -5.02 -29.70
N GLY A 768 18.15 -5.05 -30.25
CA GLY A 768 19.21 -4.11 -29.88
C GLY A 768 18.96 -2.68 -30.38
N PRO A 769 19.91 -1.76 -30.15
CA PRO A 769 19.78 -0.36 -30.59
C PRO A 769 19.75 -0.27 -32.12
N GLU A 770 18.91 0.62 -32.65
CA GLU A 770 18.94 1.02 -34.07
C GLU A 770 20.16 1.93 -34.32
N GLU A 771 20.85 1.75 -35.45
CA GLU A 771 21.83 2.73 -35.94
C GLU A 771 21.12 4.07 -36.23
N GLU A 772 21.75 5.18 -35.83
CA GLU A 772 21.14 6.52 -35.82
C GLU A 772 20.52 6.97 -37.15
N ARG A 773 19.39 7.71 -37.03
CA ARG A 773 18.66 8.50 -38.05
C ARG A 773 17.62 7.80 -38.94
N MET A 774 16.74 6.97 -38.39
CA MET A 774 15.42 6.76 -39.02
C MET A 774 14.28 7.06 -38.05
N ILE A 775 13.56 8.15 -38.31
CA ILE A 775 12.33 8.51 -37.59
C ILE A 775 11.25 7.48 -37.95
N ARG A 776 10.77 6.76 -36.92
CA ARG A 776 9.41 6.22 -36.72
C ARG A 776 8.53 6.20 -37.98
N ALA A 777 8.47 5.08 -38.70
CA ALA A 777 7.40 4.88 -39.68
C ALA A 777 6.87 3.45 -39.78
N ARG A 778 7.64 2.40 -39.46
CA ARG A 778 7.17 1.01 -39.61
C ARG A 778 7.60 0.12 -38.44
N PRO A 779 6.67 -0.62 -37.79
CA PRO A 779 7.00 -1.58 -36.75
C PRO A 779 7.71 -2.83 -37.32
N PHE A 780 8.53 -3.49 -36.51
CA PHE A 780 9.10 -4.80 -36.84
C PHE A 780 7.97 -5.83 -36.95
N GLU A 781 7.94 -6.58 -38.06
CA GLU A 781 7.01 -7.69 -38.20
C GLU A 781 7.64 -8.96 -37.63
N PHE A 782 6.97 -9.53 -36.64
CA PHE A 782 7.32 -10.78 -35.98
C PHE A 782 6.22 -11.78 -36.26
N PHE A 783 6.51 -12.83 -37.01
CA PHE A 783 5.62 -13.96 -37.18
C PHE A 783 6.16 -15.14 -36.38
N PHE A 784 5.32 -15.80 -35.59
CA PHE A 784 5.63 -17.12 -35.06
C PHE A 784 4.53 -18.12 -35.41
N SER A 785 4.98 -19.31 -35.79
CA SER A 785 4.17 -20.50 -35.99
C SER A 785 4.54 -21.54 -34.93
N LEU A 786 3.56 -22.34 -34.53
CA LEU A 786 3.70 -23.40 -33.55
C LEU A 786 3.55 -24.72 -34.30
N LYS A 787 4.50 -25.64 -34.10
CA LYS A 787 4.47 -27.02 -34.60
C LYS A 787 4.24 -27.97 -33.43
#